data_AF-A0A950T1K0-F1
#
_entry.id   AF-A0A950T1K0-F1
#
_cell.length_a   1.000
_cell.length_b   1.000
_cell.length_c   1.000
_cell.angle_alpha   90.00
_cell.angle_beta   90.00
_cell.angle_gamma   90.00
#
_symmetry.space_group_name_H-M   'P 1'
#
loop_
_entity.id
_entity.type
_entity.pdbx_description
1 polymer ?
#
loop_
_entity_poly.entity_id
_entity_poly.type
_entity_poly.pdbx_seq_one_letter_code
_entity_poly.pdbx_strand_id
1 'polypeptide(L)'
;MATAEDAVDLQAAHAPITESPPVTAKDTVPASSHYDWIVIAACTWFLAGAYLDGWAHNHVPNLETFFTPWHAVLYSGFLAVAAVLIFALFRNHAQGYSWARALPPGYNLSLLGVFIFGLGGVSDMIWHILFGIEVSIEALLSPTHLVLAFGGILMLSGPLRSVWLRFPGYSVPGRATLLPAVISLTFILALFAFFTQYAHPLVDTLASREGANSFTLSNSNLYIMNVDGSTQTRLTNDQANYWRPVWSPKGDKIAFSAGPAGNQRLYVMNADGSHQTRLTSSNANEWGPSWSPDGRRLAFVSNRDGTNHLYIVNADGSNLVQLTKNSDGAPAWSPDGSKIAFNSSSNNDAQIYVINTDGSGLTRLTNDRFHDYRASWSPDGKKIAFTSDRDGQLEVYVMNADGSHQTRLTNSKGGNTNWITSWSPDGSKIAFVSYRDGNAQVYLMNSDGSHQVNLTNTSGTEDGSVGIAWSPDGKKLIYTSQVHAPVTPYFTQALGLTDILLQTALLMGCVLLLVRRWRLPLGTMTLIFTITSVLISFMQDQYFLLPGVVLAGIIADLLLWRLKPAPTRPLELRLFAFFVPLVFYSLYFLTLLLTVGIGWSVHLWGGIIVLSGVVGLLLSYLLVPPLTPITQPDSDVTGS
;
A
#
# COMPACT_ATOMS: atom_id res chain seq x y z
N MET A 1 -66.71 40.05 21.02
CA MET A 1 -66.82 38.75 20.32
C MET A 1 -65.70 38.63 19.32
N ALA A 2 -64.60 38.04 19.74
CA ALA A 2 -63.62 37.29 18.96
C ALA A 2 -62.71 36.65 20.02
N THR A 3 -62.62 35.33 20.01
CA THR A 3 -62.19 34.47 21.10
C THR A 3 -60.69 34.45 21.28
N ALA A 4 -60.27 34.27 22.53
CA ALA A 4 -58.92 33.95 22.94
C ALA A 4 -58.52 32.56 22.46
N GLU A 5 -57.60 32.47 21.51
CA GLU A 5 -56.79 31.30 21.19
C GLU A 5 -55.55 31.81 20.44
N ASP A 6 -54.40 31.19 20.68
CA ASP A 6 -53.07 31.50 20.13
C ASP A 6 -52.21 32.56 20.85
N ALA A 7 -52.20 32.50 22.19
CA ALA A 7 -50.98 32.81 22.94
C ALA A 7 -49.99 31.64 22.73
N VAL A 8 -49.17 31.72 21.68
CA VAL A 8 -48.05 30.80 21.48
C VAL A 8 -47.04 31.04 22.61
N ASP A 9 -46.90 30.03 23.46
CA ASP A 9 -46.00 30.01 24.62
C ASP A 9 -44.54 30.20 24.18
N LEU A 10 -43.99 31.39 24.46
CA LEU A 10 -42.64 31.83 24.10
C LEU A 10 -41.51 31.10 24.87
N GLN A 11 -41.82 30.06 25.67
CA GLN A 11 -40.80 29.18 26.26
C GLN A 11 -40.25 28.10 25.31
N ALA A 12 -40.83 27.92 24.12
CA ALA A 12 -40.40 26.87 23.17
C ALA A 12 -39.05 27.14 22.48
N ALA A 13 -38.51 28.37 22.50
CA ALA A 13 -37.24 28.73 21.84
C ALA A 13 -35.97 28.25 22.59
N HIS A 14 -36.14 27.58 23.73
CA HIS A 14 -35.07 26.91 24.48
C HIS A 14 -35.21 25.39 24.55
N ALA A 15 -36.16 24.81 23.80
CA ALA A 15 -36.31 23.37 23.76
C ALA A 15 -35.10 22.73 23.04
N PRO A 16 -34.34 21.82 23.68
CA PRO A 16 -33.40 20.99 22.95
C PRO A 16 -34.17 20.24 21.86
N ILE A 17 -33.51 19.98 20.71
CA ILE A 17 -34.03 19.13 19.64
C ILE A 17 -34.72 17.93 20.30
N THR A 18 -36.05 17.85 20.19
CA THR A 18 -36.82 16.75 20.75
C THR A 18 -36.56 15.51 19.91
N GLU A 19 -35.44 14.84 20.19
CA GLU A 19 -35.26 13.44 19.83
C GLU A 19 -36.44 12.65 20.43
N SER A 20 -36.95 11.69 19.66
CA SER A 20 -38.11 10.85 19.97
C SER A 20 -38.21 10.50 21.46
N PRO A 21 -39.42 10.52 22.05
CA PRO A 21 -39.58 10.23 23.47
C PRO A 21 -38.92 8.90 23.83
N PRO A 22 -38.29 8.79 25.02
CA PRO A 22 -37.72 7.53 25.46
C PRO A 22 -38.82 6.47 25.40
N VAL A 23 -38.50 5.31 24.84
CA VAL A 23 -39.42 4.18 24.80
C VAL A 23 -39.84 3.86 26.23
N THR A 24 -41.04 4.27 26.60
CA THR A 24 -41.68 3.97 27.88
C THR A 24 -42.14 2.52 27.86
N ALA A 25 -41.22 1.55 27.85
CA ALA A 25 -41.60 0.15 27.70
C ALA A 25 -41.52 -0.60 29.03
N LYS A 26 -42.69 -0.88 29.61
CA LYS A 26 -42.89 -2.04 30.50
C LYS A 26 -42.56 -3.38 29.80
N ASP A 27 -42.26 -3.37 28.49
CA ASP A 27 -42.18 -4.55 27.63
C ASP A 27 -40.79 -4.79 26.98
N THR A 28 -39.73 -4.06 27.35
CA THR A 28 -38.37 -4.31 26.83
C THR A 28 -37.41 -4.65 27.95
N VAL A 29 -36.41 -5.48 27.64
CA VAL A 29 -35.34 -5.80 28.59
C VAL A 29 -34.64 -4.51 29.04
N PRO A 30 -34.48 -4.26 30.36
CA PRO A 30 -33.81 -3.07 30.85
C PRO A 30 -32.36 -2.97 30.37
N ALA A 31 -31.95 -1.82 29.84
CA ALA A 31 -30.55 -1.54 29.52
C ALA A 31 -29.74 -1.36 30.81
N SER A 32 -28.59 -2.03 30.93
CA SER A 32 -27.74 -1.98 32.13
C SER A 32 -26.26 -1.78 31.78
N SER A 33 -25.55 -0.99 32.60
CA SER A 33 -24.11 -0.75 32.43
C SER A 33 -23.31 -2.05 32.55
N HIS A 34 -23.77 -2.99 33.39
CA HIS A 34 -23.15 -4.31 33.52
C HIS A 34 -23.17 -5.09 32.21
N TYR A 35 -24.29 -5.11 31.50
CA TYR A 35 -24.38 -5.78 30.20
C TYR A 35 -23.47 -5.13 29.16
N ASP A 36 -23.36 -3.80 29.17
CA ASP A 36 -22.45 -3.09 28.26
C ASP A 36 -20.99 -3.50 28.48
N TRP A 37 -20.56 -3.67 29.73
CA TRP A 37 -19.21 -4.14 30.04
C TRP A 37 -18.93 -5.58 29.59
N ILE A 38 -19.93 -6.47 29.68
CA ILE A 38 -19.80 -7.85 29.14
C ILE A 38 -19.58 -7.79 27.62
N VAL A 39 -20.37 -6.99 26.90
CA VAL A 39 -20.21 -6.86 25.46
C VAL A 39 -18.87 -6.20 25.11
N ILE A 40 -18.43 -5.19 25.86
CA ILE A 40 -17.09 -4.59 25.68
C ILE A 40 -15.97 -5.62 25.85
N ALA A 41 -16.07 -6.54 26.83
CA ALA A 41 -15.08 -7.59 27.00
C ALA A 41 -15.00 -8.52 25.77
N ALA A 42 -16.16 -8.93 25.23
CA ALA A 42 -16.22 -9.74 24.01
C ALA A 42 -15.70 -8.98 22.78
N CYS A 43 -16.08 -7.71 22.63
CA CYS A 43 -15.60 -6.84 21.55
C CYS A 43 -14.09 -6.59 21.62
N THR A 44 -13.52 -6.50 22.83
CA THR A 44 -12.06 -6.39 23.01
C THR A 44 -11.35 -7.60 22.41
N TRP A 45 -11.85 -8.82 22.65
CA TRP A 45 -11.29 -10.04 22.05
C TRP A 45 -11.39 -9.97 20.52
N PHE A 46 -12.56 -9.69 19.98
CA PHE A 46 -12.77 -9.55 18.54
C PHE A 46 -11.78 -8.57 17.90
N LEU A 47 -11.67 -7.35 18.45
CA LEU A 47 -10.78 -6.32 17.89
C LEU A 47 -9.30 -6.67 18.04
N ALA A 48 -8.90 -7.24 19.18
CA ALA A 48 -7.53 -7.72 19.36
C ALA A 48 -7.18 -8.82 18.35
N GLY A 49 -8.12 -9.73 18.06
CA GLY A 49 -7.98 -10.74 17.02
C GLY A 49 -7.81 -10.13 15.63
N ALA A 50 -8.58 -9.10 15.27
CA ALA A 50 -8.47 -8.42 13.98
C ALA A 50 -7.09 -7.76 13.78
N TYR A 51 -6.59 -7.06 14.80
CA TYR A 51 -5.27 -6.43 14.74
C TYR A 51 -4.13 -7.45 14.79
N LEU A 52 -4.31 -8.56 15.51
CA LEU A 52 -3.37 -9.67 15.52
C LEU A 52 -3.29 -10.35 14.15
N ASP A 53 -4.41 -10.46 13.44
CA ASP A 53 -4.48 -10.96 12.08
C ASP A 53 -3.82 -10.00 11.08
N GLY A 54 -4.15 -8.71 11.13
CA GLY A 54 -3.46 -7.70 10.32
C GLY A 54 -1.95 -7.64 10.59
N TRP A 55 -1.53 -7.81 11.84
CA TRP A 55 -0.11 -7.94 12.19
C TRP A 55 0.53 -9.14 11.48
N ALA A 56 -0.13 -10.29 11.44
CA ALA A 56 0.40 -11.48 10.76
C ALA A 56 0.62 -11.22 9.27
N HIS A 57 -0.35 -10.58 8.60
CA HIS A 57 -0.22 -10.21 7.19
C HIS A 57 0.96 -9.27 6.90
N ASN A 58 1.37 -8.44 7.86
CA ASN A 58 2.50 -7.53 7.70
C ASN A 58 3.86 -8.16 8.05
N HIS A 59 3.90 -9.18 8.90
CA HIS A 59 5.16 -9.68 9.49
C HIS A 59 5.49 -11.14 9.17
N VAL A 60 4.50 -11.95 8.77
CA VAL A 60 4.69 -13.38 8.52
C VAL A 60 4.75 -13.62 7.00
N PRO A 61 5.89 -14.06 6.45
CA PRO A 61 6.01 -14.32 5.02
C PRO A 61 5.23 -15.56 4.59
N ASN A 62 4.71 -15.56 3.35
CA ASN A 62 4.03 -16.70 2.70
C ASN A 62 2.72 -17.16 3.38
N LEU A 63 1.92 -16.23 3.91
CA LEU A 63 0.55 -16.50 4.35
C LEU A 63 -0.38 -16.70 3.12
N GLU A 64 -0.41 -17.92 2.57
CA GLU A 64 -1.20 -18.25 1.36
C GLU A 64 -2.46 -19.09 1.64
N THR A 65 -3.01 -18.99 2.85
CA THR A 65 -4.24 -19.73 3.20
C THR A 65 -5.17 -18.91 4.06
N PHE A 66 -6.47 -19.09 3.84
CA PHE A 66 -7.54 -18.55 4.69
C PHE A 66 -7.50 -19.12 6.12
N PHE A 67 -7.01 -20.36 6.30
CA PHE A 67 -7.01 -21.04 7.59
C PHE A 67 -5.70 -20.82 8.35
N THR A 68 -5.63 -19.71 9.08
CA THR A 68 -4.45 -19.34 9.87
C THR A 68 -4.78 -19.32 11.38
N PRO A 69 -3.77 -19.51 12.25
CA PRO A 69 -3.97 -19.33 13.69
C PRO A 69 -4.49 -17.94 14.06
N TRP A 70 -4.08 -16.89 13.34
CA TRP A 70 -4.49 -15.51 13.60
C TRP A 70 -5.95 -15.25 13.20
N HIS A 71 -6.38 -15.79 12.06
CA HIS A 71 -7.79 -15.86 11.67
C HIS A 71 -8.61 -16.61 12.73
N ALA A 72 -8.11 -17.72 13.25
CA ALA A 72 -8.80 -18.46 14.32
C ALA A 72 -8.99 -17.60 15.58
N VAL A 73 -8.03 -16.76 15.95
CA VAL A 73 -8.19 -15.82 17.07
C VAL A 73 -9.26 -14.76 16.75
N LEU A 74 -9.23 -14.16 15.55
CA LEU A 74 -10.26 -13.21 15.10
C LEU A 74 -11.67 -13.82 15.17
N TYR A 75 -11.87 -14.98 14.56
CA TYR A 75 -13.17 -15.64 14.53
C TYR A 75 -13.60 -16.17 15.92
N SER A 76 -12.67 -16.53 16.80
CA SER A 76 -13.01 -16.87 18.19
C SER A 76 -13.56 -15.65 18.96
N GLY A 77 -13.00 -14.46 18.74
CA GLY A 77 -13.52 -13.22 19.29
C GLY A 77 -14.89 -12.85 18.72
N PHE A 78 -15.09 -13.04 17.41
CA PHE A 78 -16.41 -12.90 16.77
C PHE A 78 -17.44 -13.85 17.41
N LEU A 79 -17.10 -15.13 17.60
CA LEU A 79 -17.96 -16.12 18.24
C LEU A 79 -18.29 -15.76 19.69
N ALA A 80 -17.35 -15.14 20.42
CA ALA A 80 -17.61 -14.65 21.78
C ALA A 80 -18.68 -13.54 21.79
N VAL A 81 -18.61 -12.57 20.86
CA VAL A 81 -19.63 -11.52 20.71
C VAL A 81 -20.98 -12.13 20.34
N ALA A 82 -20.99 -13.03 19.36
CA ALA A 82 -22.19 -13.74 18.93
C ALA A 82 -22.84 -14.52 20.09
N ALA A 83 -22.04 -15.25 20.86
CA ALA A 83 -22.51 -16.03 22.01
C ALA A 83 -23.16 -15.14 23.08
N VAL A 84 -22.56 -13.99 23.43
CA VAL A 84 -23.12 -13.04 24.41
C VAL A 84 -24.49 -12.52 23.96
N LEU A 85 -24.62 -12.12 22.70
CA LEU A 85 -25.86 -11.55 22.16
C LEU A 85 -26.94 -12.64 22.01
N ILE A 86 -26.60 -13.78 21.44
CA ILE A 86 -27.53 -14.89 21.23
C ILE A 86 -27.99 -15.46 22.57
N PHE A 87 -27.09 -15.70 23.52
CA PHE A 87 -27.46 -16.16 24.85
C PHE A 87 -28.42 -15.18 25.55
N ALA A 88 -28.14 -13.88 25.49
CA ALA A 88 -29.04 -12.87 26.06
C ALA A 88 -30.41 -12.87 25.39
N LEU A 89 -30.45 -12.96 24.05
CA LEU A 89 -31.69 -13.02 23.27
C LEU A 89 -32.56 -14.22 23.70
N PHE A 90 -31.99 -15.43 23.72
CA PHE A 90 -32.73 -16.64 24.09
C PHE A 90 -33.12 -16.66 25.56
N ARG A 91 -32.22 -16.25 26.46
CA ARG A 91 -32.50 -16.15 27.90
C ARG A 91 -33.68 -15.22 28.17
N ASN A 92 -33.68 -14.04 27.57
CA ASN A 92 -34.73 -13.05 27.79
C ASN A 92 -36.03 -13.45 27.07
N HIS A 93 -35.95 -14.08 25.90
CA HIS A 93 -37.14 -14.64 25.27
C HIS A 93 -37.82 -15.71 26.14
N ALA A 94 -37.03 -16.60 26.76
CA ALA A 94 -37.52 -17.58 27.71
C ALA A 94 -38.13 -16.96 28.99
N GLN A 95 -37.80 -15.69 29.29
CA GLN A 95 -38.40 -14.91 30.38
C GLN A 95 -39.68 -14.16 29.96
N GLY A 96 -40.15 -14.34 28.72
CA GLY A 96 -41.42 -13.79 28.23
C GLY A 96 -41.30 -12.54 27.36
N TYR A 97 -40.08 -12.05 27.09
CA TYR A 97 -39.90 -10.93 26.14
C TYR A 97 -40.09 -11.40 24.68
N SER A 98 -40.69 -10.58 23.83
CA SER A 98 -40.78 -10.90 22.40
C SER A 98 -39.41 -10.86 21.73
N TRP A 99 -39.20 -11.61 20.65
CA TRP A 99 -37.91 -11.66 19.94
C TRP A 99 -37.35 -10.28 19.58
N ALA A 100 -38.21 -9.36 19.14
CA ALA A 100 -37.80 -8.00 18.78
C ALA A 100 -37.36 -7.12 19.98
N ARG A 101 -37.72 -7.53 21.21
CA ARG A 101 -37.51 -6.78 22.46
C ARG A 101 -36.69 -7.56 23.50
N ALA A 102 -36.21 -8.75 23.14
CA ALA A 102 -35.46 -9.65 24.02
C ALA A 102 -33.98 -9.24 24.16
N LEU A 103 -33.48 -8.33 23.32
CA LEU A 103 -32.19 -7.67 23.57
C LEU A 103 -32.39 -6.29 24.20
N PRO A 104 -31.43 -5.83 25.02
CA PRO A 104 -31.46 -4.47 25.54
C PRO A 104 -31.45 -3.44 24.40
N PRO A 105 -32.11 -2.27 24.57
CA PRO A 105 -32.10 -1.20 23.59
C PRO A 105 -30.68 -0.86 23.10
N GLY A 106 -30.51 -0.79 21.78
CA GLY A 106 -29.21 -0.51 21.13
C GLY A 106 -28.47 -1.74 20.58
N TYR A 107 -28.85 -2.96 20.99
CA TYR A 107 -28.14 -4.19 20.59
C TYR A 107 -28.78 -4.95 19.41
N ASN A 108 -29.99 -4.60 18.97
CA ASN A 108 -30.61 -5.23 17.80
C ASN A 108 -29.74 -5.10 16.54
N LEU A 109 -29.15 -3.92 16.33
CA LEU A 109 -28.20 -3.71 15.23
C LEU A 109 -26.88 -4.46 15.43
N SER A 110 -26.45 -4.71 16.68
CA SER A 110 -25.28 -5.54 16.94
C SER A 110 -25.53 -7.00 16.57
N LEU A 111 -26.73 -7.53 16.83
CA LEU A 111 -27.13 -8.86 16.39
C LEU A 111 -27.19 -8.96 14.85
N LEU A 112 -27.72 -7.92 14.18
CA LEU A 112 -27.65 -7.83 12.72
C LEU A 112 -26.19 -7.80 12.23
N GLY A 113 -25.32 -7.07 12.92
CA GLY A 113 -23.88 -7.04 12.66
C GLY A 113 -23.24 -8.42 12.74
N VAL A 114 -23.60 -9.24 13.73
CA VAL A 114 -23.14 -10.64 13.82
C VAL A 114 -23.52 -11.45 12.59
N PHE A 115 -24.76 -11.31 12.12
CA PHE A 115 -25.23 -12.01 10.92
C PHE A 115 -24.49 -11.55 9.66
N ILE A 116 -24.36 -10.23 9.47
CA ILE A 116 -23.66 -9.64 8.33
C ILE A 116 -22.19 -10.05 8.32
N PHE A 117 -21.51 -10.00 9.48
CA PHE A 117 -20.12 -10.41 9.60
C PHE A 117 -19.93 -11.90 9.30
N GLY A 118 -20.81 -12.77 9.83
CA GLY A 118 -20.77 -14.20 9.53
C GLY A 118 -20.96 -14.50 8.04
N LEU A 119 -21.91 -13.83 7.38
CA LEU A 119 -22.10 -13.94 5.94
C LEU A 119 -20.91 -13.37 5.16
N GLY A 120 -20.35 -12.25 5.62
CA GLY A 120 -19.15 -11.64 5.08
C GLY A 120 -17.98 -12.62 5.09
N GLY A 121 -17.74 -13.32 6.18
CA GLY A 121 -16.63 -14.27 6.30
C GLY A 121 -16.76 -15.49 5.38
N VAL A 122 -17.98 -16.01 5.21
CA VAL A 122 -18.24 -17.07 4.22
C VAL A 122 -18.04 -16.54 2.80
N SER A 123 -18.53 -15.34 2.51
CA SER A 123 -18.37 -14.71 1.20
C SER A 123 -16.91 -14.43 0.89
N ASP A 124 -16.13 -14.01 1.89
CA ASP A 124 -14.70 -13.73 1.81
C ASP A 124 -13.89 -15.00 1.52
N MET A 125 -14.19 -16.10 2.21
CA MET A 125 -13.61 -17.41 1.90
C MET A 125 -13.90 -17.83 0.45
N ILE A 126 -15.15 -17.67 -0.02
CA ILE A 126 -15.53 -17.97 -1.41
C ILE A 126 -14.79 -17.05 -2.39
N TRP A 127 -14.66 -15.77 -2.05
CA TRP A 127 -13.97 -14.79 -2.86
C TRP A 127 -12.51 -15.16 -3.07
N HIS A 128 -11.80 -15.55 -2.01
CA HIS A 128 -10.43 -16.03 -2.11
C HIS A 128 -10.28 -17.30 -2.95
N ILE A 129 -11.25 -18.22 -2.90
CA ILE A 129 -11.25 -19.43 -3.72
C ILE A 129 -11.42 -19.11 -5.21
N LEU A 130 -12.25 -18.10 -5.53
CA LEU A 130 -12.59 -17.77 -6.92
C LEU A 130 -11.61 -16.81 -7.58
N PHE A 131 -11.07 -15.84 -6.82
CA PHE A 131 -10.30 -14.72 -7.35
C PHE A 131 -8.87 -14.63 -6.80
N GLY A 132 -8.48 -15.52 -5.88
CA GLY A 132 -7.18 -15.50 -5.22
C GLY A 132 -7.15 -14.59 -3.98
N ILE A 133 -6.00 -14.51 -3.33
CA ILE A 133 -5.79 -13.67 -2.14
C ILE A 133 -5.33 -12.28 -2.60
N GLU A 134 -6.10 -11.25 -2.25
CA GLU A 134 -5.75 -9.87 -2.54
C GLU A 134 -4.48 -9.43 -1.78
N VAL A 135 -3.73 -8.52 -2.40
CA VAL A 135 -2.49 -7.97 -1.83
C VAL A 135 -2.63 -6.45 -1.76
N SER A 136 -1.96 -5.82 -0.79
CA SER A 136 -1.91 -4.36 -0.66
C SER A 136 -3.29 -3.74 -0.39
N ILE A 137 -3.59 -2.57 -0.96
CA ILE A 137 -4.82 -1.79 -0.75
C ILE A 137 -6.07 -2.59 -1.16
N GLU A 138 -5.96 -3.50 -2.13
CA GLU A 138 -7.07 -4.34 -2.59
C GLU A 138 -7.64 -5.19 -1.45
N ALA A 139 -6.77 -5.72 -0.56
CA ALA A 139 -7.19 -6.48 0.60
C ALA A 139 -8.05 -5.65 1.59
N LEU A 140 -7.89 -4.33 1.61
CA LEU A 140 -8.66 -3.45 2.49
C LEU A 140 -9.97 -2.99 1.86
N LEU A 141 -10.06 -2.99 0.53
CA LEU A 141 -11.21 -2.44 -0.22
C LEU A 141 -12.03 -3.52 -0.94
N SER A 142 -11.67 -4.80 -0.82
CA SER A 142 -12.44 -5.85 -1.45
C SER A 142 -13.89 -5.85 -0.94
N PRO A 143 -14.87 -6.16 -1.80
CA PRO A 143 -16.28 -6.07 -1.41
C PRO A 143 -16.62 -6.91 -0.17
N THR A 144 -15.99 -8.08 -0.01
CA THR A 144 -16.21 -8.98 1.12
C THR A 144 -15.61 -8.43 2.42
N HIS A 145 -14.41 -7.85 2.35
CA HIS A 145 -13.79 -7.14 3.47
C HIS A 145 -14.61 -5.93 3.92
N LEU A 146 -15.21 -5.18 2.98
CA LEU A 146 -16.10 -4.06 3.32
C LEU A 146 -17.42 -4.53 3.98
N VAL A 147 -17.94 -5.71 3.61
CA VAL A 147 -19.08 -6.33 4.29
C VAL A 147 -18.69 -6.74 5.73
N LEU A 148 -17.50 -7.32 5.91
CA LEU A 148 -16.95 -7.63 7.23
C LEU A 148 -16.78 -6.36 8.08
N ALA A 149 -16.20 -5.30 7.51
CA ALA A 149 -16.03 -4.01 8.18
C ALA A 149 -17.38 -3.46 8.65
N PHE A 150 -18.39 -3.47 7.76
CA PHE A 150 -19.73 -2.99 8.07
C PHE A 150 -20.40 -3.80 9.19
N GLY A 151 -20.34 -5.14 9.12
CA GLY A 151 -20.80 -6.03 10.18
C GLY A 151 -20.09 -5.75 11.51
N GLY A 152 -18.78 -5.59 11.47
CA GLY A 152 -17.94 -5.25 12.64
C GLY A 152 -18.35 -3.94 13.30
N ILE A 153 -18.54 -2.86 12.53
CA ILE A 153 -19.00 -1.56 13.04
C ILE A 153 -20.34 -1.70 13.75
N LEU A 154 -21.29 -2.44 13.17
CA LEU A 154 -22.60 -2.67 13.77
C LEU A 154 -22.50 -3.45 15.10
N MET A 155 -21.62 -4.46 15.18
CA MET A 155 -21.36 -5.19 16.43
C MET A 155 -20.79 -4.24 17.51
N LEU A 156 -19.69 -3.56 17.18
CA LEU A 156 -18.90 -2.73 18.10
C LEU A 156 -19.70 -1.54 18.66
N SER A 157 -20.70 -1.03 17.93
CA SER A 157 -21.50 0.14 18.30
C SER A 157 -22.63 -0.11 19.31
N GLY A 158 -22.84 -1.35 19.76
CA GLY A 158 -23.89 -1.70 20.72
C GLY A 158 -23.86 -0.88 22.02
N PRO A 159 -22.74 -0.88 22.77
CA PRO A 159 -22.61 -0.11 24.01
C PRO A 159 -22.80 1.40 23.81
N LEU A 160 -22.28 1.96 22.70
CA LEU A 160 -22.50 3.37 22.34
C LEU A 160 -23.99 3.68 22.19
N ARG A 161 -24.73 2.89 21.39
CA ARG A 161 -26.18 3.07 21.19
C ARG A 161 -26.98 2.87 22.49
N SER A 162 -26.61 1.88 23.30
CA SER A 162 -27.23 1.59 24.59
C SER A 162 -27.15 2.78 25.56
N VAL A 163 -25.98 3.40 25.70
CA VAL A 163 -25.84 4.62 26.52
C VAL A 163 -26.56 5.81 25.87
N TRP A 164 -26.48 5.96 24.54
CA TRP A 164 -27.15 7.05 23.81
C TRP A 164 -28.67 7.08 24.03
N LEU A 165 -29.30 5.90 24.03
CA LEU A 165 -30.73 5.74 24.26
C LEU A 165 -31.13 5.93 25.72
N ARG A 166 -30.27 5.55 26.67
CA ARG A 166 -30.52 5.79 28.11
C ARG A 166 -30.43 7.26 28.51
N PHE A 167 -29.67 8.05 27.75
CA PHE A 167 -29.46 9.47 28.03
C PHE A 167 -29.77 10.32 26.77
N PRO A 168 -31.07 10.58 26.49
CA PRO A 168 -31.55 11.20 25.26
C PRO A 168 -31.19 12.69 25.08
N GLY A 169 -30.44 13.31 26.00
CA GLY A 169 -30.03 14.70 25.94
C GLY A 169 -28.63 14.93 26.51
N TYR A 170 -28.16 16.18 26.46
CA TYR A 170 -26.87 16.53 27.05
C TYR A 170 -26.88 16.22 28.55
N SER A 171 -26.00 15.32 28.96
CA SER A 171 -26.05 14.73 30.31
C SER A 171 -24.65 14.47 30.87
N VAL A 172 -24.58 14.15 32.16
CA VAL A 172 -23.34 13.80 32.86
C VAL A 172 -23.50 12.41 33.49
N PRO A 173 -23.51 11.33 32.69
CA PRO A 173 -23.60 9.99 33.26
C PRO A 173 -22.39 9.69 34.14
N GLY A 174 -22.58 8.81 35.14
CA GLY A 174 -21.47 8.32 35.94
C GLY A 174 -20.40 7.63 35.08
N ARG A 175 -19.13 7.70 35.50
CA ARG A 175 -17.98 7.18 34.73
C ARG A 175 -18.17 5.73 34.29
N ALA A 176 -18.62 4.85 35.18
CA ALA A 176 -18.83 3.43 34.89
C ALA A 176 -19.91 3.18 33.82
N THR A 177 -20.85 4.11 33.66
CA THR A 177 -21.94 4.04 32.66
C THR A 177 -21.51 4.60 31.31
N LEU A 178 -20.71 5.67 31.30
CA LEU A 178 -20.27 6.34 30.06
C LEU A 178 -19.08 5.64 29.40
N LEU A 179 -18.17 5.05 30.19
CA LEU A 179 -16.93 4.47 29.68
C LEU A 179 -17.14 3.36 28.63
N PRO A 180 -18.14 2.46 28.75
CA PRO A 180 -18.46 1.51 27.67
C PRO A 180 -18.78 2.17 26.32
N ALA A 181 -19.50 3.30 26.32
CA ALA A 181 -19.79 4.01 25.08
C ALA A 181 -18.54 4.67 24.48
N VAL A 182 -17.67 5.22 25.32
CA VAL A 182 -16.38 5.77 24.89
C VAL A 182 -15.52 4.67 24.26
N ILE A 183 -15.32 3.54 24.94
CA ILE A 183 -14.53 2.41 24.44
C ILE A 183 -15.14 1.85 23.14
N SER A 184 -16.46 1.72 23.08
CA SER A 184 -17.18 1.30 21.88
C SER A 184 -16.90 2.21 20.68
N LEU A 185 -16.92 3.54 20.87
CA LEU A 185 -16.56 4.48 19.80
C LEU A 185 -15.06 4.40 19.46
N THR A 186 -14.19 4.20 20.44
CA THR A 186 -12.75 3.98 20.21
C THR A 186 -12.51 2.72 19.37
N PHE A 187 -13.26 1.64 19.61
CA PHE A 187 -13.16 0.41 18.82
C PHE A 187 -13.66 0.61 17.37
N ILE A 188 -14.72 1.40 17.17
CA ILE A 188 -15.17 1.76 15.83
C ILE A 188 -14.09 2.58 15.12
N LEU A 189 -13.50 3.56 15.79
CA LEU A 189 -12.42 4.38 15.24
C LEU A 189 -11.17 3.55 14.92
N ALA A 190 -10.81 2.59 15.78
CA ALA A 190 -9.72 1.64 15.53
C ALA A 190 -10.02 0.77 14.30
N LEU A 191 -11.24 0.23 14.18
CA LEU A 191 -11.62 -0.54 13.01
C LEU A 191 -11.56 0.30 11.72
N PHE A 192 -11.99 1.57 11.76
CA PHE A 192 -11.79 2.49 10.65
C PHE A 192 -10.30 2.70 10.34
N ALA A 193 -9.47 2.93 11.36
CA ALA A 193 -8.04 3.11 11.19
C ALA A 193 -7.36 1.87 10.57
N PHE A 194 -7.82 0.66 10.90
CA PHE A 194 -7.38 -0.59 10.28
C PHE A 194 -7.66 -0.60 8.76
N PHE A 195 -8.88 -0.26 8.36
CA PHE A 195 -9.28 -0.26 6.94
C PHE A 195 -8.70 0.93 6.16
N THR A 196 -8.48 2.07 6.81
CA THR A 196 -7.86 3.26 6.20
C THR A 196 -6.35 3.34 6.49
N GLN A 197 -5.70 2.23 6.86
CA GLN A 197 -4.29 2.24 7.26
C GLN A 197 -3.35 2.73 6.15
N TYR A 198 -3.76 2.60 4.88
CA TYR A 198 -3.06 3.14 3.71
C TYR A 198 -3.01 4.68 3.69
N ALA A 199 -3.81 5.35 4.52
CA ALA A 199 -3.91 6.80 4.63
C ALA A 199 -3.83 7.22 6.11
N HIS A 200 -2.74 6.84 6.79
CA HIS A 200 -2.58 7.05 8.23
C HIS A 200 -1.14 7.44 8.60
N PRO A 201 -0.93 8.58 9.30
CA PRO A 201 0.41 9.13 9.55
C PRO A 201 1.24 8.33 10.57
N LEU A 202 0.61 7.46 11.36
CA LEU A 202 1.31 6.49 12.22
C LEU A 202 1.62 5.15 11.54
N VAL A 203 1.20 4.96 10.27
CA VAL A 203 1.53 3.77 9.47
C VAL A 203 2.73 4.11 8.59
N ASP A 204 2.61 5.18 7.81
CA ASP A 204 3.72 5.73 7.03
C ASP A 204 4.05 7.15 7.48
N THR A 205 5.25 7.34 8.05
CA THR A 205 5.77 8.64 8.46
C THR A 205 6.30 9.44 7.26
N LEU A 206 5.45 9.69 6.25
CA LEU A 206 5.85 10.42 5.03
C LEU A 206 6.51 11.78 5.32
N ALA A 207 6.18 12.40 6.45
CA ALA A 207 6.76 13.67 6.86
C ALA A 207 8.22 13.59 7.37
N SER A 208 8.72 12.41 7.72
CA SER A 208 10.14 12.16 7.99
C SER A 208 10.95 11.93 6.71
N ARG A 209 10.26 11.72 5.58
CA ARG A 209 10.87 11.38 4.29
C ARG A 209 10.95 12.61 3.40
N GLU A 210 12.03 13.39 3.48
CA GLU A 210 12.56 14.23 2.39
C GLU A 210 13.87 14.91 2.78
N GLY A 211 14.86 14.88 1.88
CA GLY A 211 16.25 15.20 2.19
C GLY A 211 17.27 14.30 1.47
N ALA A 212 16.83 13.27 0.75
CA ALA A 212 17.68 12.67 -0.28
C ALA A 212 17.60 13.56 -1.54
N ASN A 213 18.41 14.62 -1.58
CA ASN A 213 18.97 15.15 -2.83
C ASN A 213 19.96 14.13 -3.44
N SER A 214 19.55 12.88 -3.46
CA SER A 214 20.05 11.85 -4.31
C SER A 214 18.78 11.29 -4.93
N PHE A 215 18.63 11.48 -6.23
CA PHE A 215 18.25 10.35 -7.06
C PHE A 215 19.28 9.24 -6.80
N THR A 216 19.30 8.66 -5.60
CA THR A 216 19.77 7.32 -5.43
C THR A 216 18.73 6.56 -6.22
N LEU A 217 19.06 6.26 -7.47
CA LEU A 217 18.62 5.03 -8.08
C LEU A 217 18.71 4.02 -6.95
N SER A 218 17.55 3.59 -6.45
CA SER A 218 17.51 2.51 -5.50
C SER A 218 18.33 1.38 -6.12
N ASN A 219 19.14 0.71 -5.29
CA ASN A 219 20.05 -0.27 -5.83
C ASN A 219 19.25 -1.29 -6.66
N SER A 220 19.62 -1.46 -7.93
CA SER A 220 19.00 -2.49 -8.78
C SER A 220 19.43 -3.84 -8.25
N ASN A 221 18.48 -4.67 -7.83
CA ASN A 221 18.70 -5.98 -7.26
C ASN A 221 18.26 -7.08 -8.22
N LEU A 222 18.82 -8.28 -8.07
CA LEU A 222 18.37 -9.45 -8.81
C LEU A 222 17.20 -10.12 -8.11
N TYR A 223 16.14 -10.39 -8.86
CA TYR A 223 14.95 -11.10 -8.44
C TYR A 223 14.72 -12.31 -9.34
N ILE A 224 14.13 -13.36 -8.78
CA ILE A 224 13.65 -14.52 -9.51
C ILE A 224 12.14 -14.61 -9.31
N MET A 225 11.41 -14.97 -10.38
CA MET A 225 9.98 -15.30 -10.33
C MET A 225 9.67 -16.53 -11.17
N ASN A 226 8.52 -17.14 -10.92
CA ASN A 226 7.96 -18.14 -11.84
C ASN A 226 7.43 -17.44 -13.11
N VAL A 227 7.28 -18.21 -14.17
CA VAL A 227 6.87 -17.69 -15.50
C VAL A 227 5.41 -17.24 -15.57
N ASP A 228 4.62 -17.51 -14.53
CA ASP A 228 3.27 -16.99 -14.31
C ASP A 228 3.24 -15.67 -13.52
N GLY A 229 4.41 -15.15 -13.11
CA GLY A 229 4.54 -13.91 -12.31
C GLY A 229 4.53 -14.14 -10.80
N SER A 230 4.28 -15.37 -10.32
CA SER A 230 4.25 -15.70 -8.89
C SER A 230 5.66 -15.83 -8.29
N THR A 231 5.74 -15.86 -6.95
CA THR A 231 6.98 -16.13 -6.17
C THR A 231 8.15 -15.19 -6.45
N GLN A 232 7.87 -13.90 -6.63
CA GLN A 232 8.88 -12.86 -6.82
C GLN A 232 9.79 -12.76 -5.58
N THR A 233 11.01 -13.29 -5.70
CA THR A 233 11.95 -13.42 -4.58
C THR A 233 13.24 -12.68 -4.89
N ARG A 234 13.67 -11.83 -3.96
CA ARG A 234 14.97 -11.14 -4.04
C ARG A 234 16.11 -12.13 -3.84
N LEU A 235 17.06 -12.15 -4.77
CA LEU A 235 18.22 -13.04 -4.76
C LEU A 235 19.47 -12.39 -4.17
N THR A 236 19.63 -11.07 -4.30
CA THR A 236 20.80 -10.31 -3.86
C THR A 236 20.44 -9.35 -2.74
N ASN A 237 21.16 -9.35 -1.62
CA ASN A 237 20.80 -8.59 -0.41
C ASN A 237 21.85 -7.57 0.05
N ASP A 238 22.81 -7.21 -0.81
CA ASP A 238 23.83 -6.20 -0.49
C ASP A 238 23.48 -4.81 -1.05
N GLN A 239 24.42 -3.87 -0.92
CA GLN A 239 24.30 -2.48 -1.36
C GLN A 239 24.88 -2.26 -2.77
N ALA A 240 25.12 -3.32 -3.54
CA ALA A 240 25.58 -3.21 -4.91
C ALA A 240 24.40 -2.98 -5.87
N ASN A 241 24.70 -2.42 -7.03
CA ASN A 241 23.76 -2.42 -8.16
C ASN A 241 24.08 -3.59 -9.08
N TYR A 242 23.04 -4.23 -9.61
CA TYR A 242 23.12 -5.41 -10.45
C TYR A 242 22.45 -5.16 -11.80
N TRP A 243 23.08 -5.64 -12.87
CA TRP A 243 22.62 -5.45 -14.24
C TRP A 243 22.80 -6.73 -15.06
N ARG A 244 21.86 -6.96 -15.98
CA ARG A 244 21.92 -8.00 -17.02
C ARG A 244 22.28 -9.40 -16.49
N PRO A 245 21.46 -9.96 -15.58
CA PRO A 245 21.60 -11.35 -15.20
C PRO A 245 21.30 -12.27 -16.37
N VAL A 246 22.09 -13.33 -16.54
CA VAL A 246 21.87 -14.40 -17.51
C VAL A 246 22.18 -15.75 -16.88
N TRP A 247 21.32 -16.74 -17.12
CA TRP A 247 21.52 -18.11 -16.67
C TRP A 247 22.61 -18.82 -17.48
N SER A 248 23.41 -19.67 -16.82
CA SER A 248 24.22 -20.66 -17.51
C SER A 248 23.29 -21.63 -18.27
N PRO A 249 23.74 -22.25 -19.38
CA PRO A 249 22.92 -23.21 -20.12
C PRO A 249 22.47 -24.43 -19.29
N LYS A 250 23.21 -24.75 -18.22
CA LYS A 250 22.87 -25.82 -17.28
C LYS A 250 21.89 -25.40 -16.19
N GLY A 251 21.68 -24.09 -16.00
CA GLY A 251 20.80 -23.54 -14.97
C GLY A 251 21.39 -23.56 -13.56
N ASP A 252 22.68 -23.88 -13.41
CA ASP A 252 23.38 -23.99 -12.12
C ASP A 252 24.04 -22.67 -11.68
N LYS A 253 24.26 -21.75 -12.61
CA LYS A 253 24.94 -20.47 -12.37
C LYS A 253 24.23 -19.30 -13.02
N ILE A 254 24.50 -18.12 -12.48
CA ILE A 254 24.04 -16.84 -13.02
C ILE A 254 25.25 -15.94 -13.22
N ALA A 255 25.41 -15.38 -14.42
CA ALA A 255 26.40 -14.34 -14.69
C ALA A 255 25.71 -12.98 -14.77
N PHE A 256 26.36 -11.95 -14.26
CA PHE A 256 25.81 -10.59 -14.19
C PHE A 256 26.93 -9.57 -14.08
N SER A 257 26.58 -8.30 -14.24
CA SER A 257 27.46 -7.19 -13.93
C SER A 257 27.02 -6.48 -12.65
N ALA A 258 27.97 -6.09 -11.80
CA ALA A 258 27.68 -5.37 -10.56
C ALA A 258 28.73 -4.31 -10.21
N GLY A 259 28.34 -3.27 -9.47
CA GLY A 259 29.20 -2.14 -9.07
C GLY A 259 28.50 -0.78 -9.21
N PRO A 260 29.20 0.36 -9.12
CA PRO A 260 28.62 1.66 -9.48
C PRO A 260 28.38 1.77 -11.00
N ALA A 261 27.41 2.60 -11.41
CA ALA A 261 27.21 2.90 -12.82
C ALA A 261 28.49 3.48 -13.45
N GLY A 262 28.90 2.95 -14.61
CA GLY A 262 30.17 3.33 -15.26
C GLY A 262 31.43 2.66 -14.67
N ASN A 263 31.30 1.86 -13.62
CA ASN A 263 32.40 1.11 -13.00
C ASN A 263 31.94 -0.29 -12.54
N GLN A 264 31.27 -0.99 -13.45
CA GLN A 264 30.72 -2.32 -13.26
C GLN A 264 31.81 -3.37 -13.49
N ARG A 265 31.68 -4.50 -12.79
CA ARG A 265 32.52 -5.69 -12.94
C ARG A 265 31.67 -6.89 -13.30
N LEU A 266 32.30 -7.87 -13.94
CA LEU A 266 31.65 -9.13 -14.27
C LEU A 266 31.75 -10.12 -13.09
N TYR A 267 30.61 -10.68 -12.72
CA TYR A 267 30.47 -11.64 -11.64
C TYR A 267 29.73 -12.90 -12.10
N VAL A 268 29.99 -14.00 -11.40
CA VAL A 268 29.24 -15.25 -11.49
C VAL A 268 28.89 -15.71 -10.08
N MET A 269 27.68 -16.24 -9.91
CA MET A 269 27.20 -16.85 -8.67
C MET A 269 26.44 -18.14 -8.98
N ASN A 270 26.13 -18.92 -7.94
CA ASN A 270 25.25 -20.07 -8.06
C ASN A 270 23.79 -19.62 -8.30
N ALA A 271 22.98 -20.50 -8.89
CA ALA A 271 21.55 -20.27 -9.14
C ALA A 271 20.72 -19.85 -7.91
N ASP A 272 21.15 -20.24 -6.71
CA ASP A 272 20.53 -19.92 -5.42
C ASP A 272 21.01 -18.58 -4.82
N GLY A 273 21.87 -17.84 -5.53
CA GLY A 273 22.44 -16.56 -5.08
C GLY A 273 23.70 -16.69 -4.24
N SER A 274 24.15 -17.91 -3.93
CA SER A 274 25.37 -18.13 -3.15
C SER A 274 26.64 -18.05 -4.00
N HIS A 275 27.81 -17.96 -3.34
CA HIS A 275 29.13 -18.01 -3.99
C HIS A 275 29.35 -16.98 -5.11
N GLN A 276 28.92 -15.73 -4.88
CA GLN A 276 29.24 -14.62 -5.77
C GLN A 276 30.75 -14.40 -5.86
N THR A 277 31.29 -14.48 -7.07
CA THR A 277 32.72 -14.31 -7.36
C THR A 277 32.92 -13.43 -8.59
N ARG A 278 33.94 -12.57 -8.53
CA ARG A 278 34.33 -11.72 -9.66
C ARG A 278 35.04 -12.58 -10.70
N LEU A 279 34.62 -12.51 -11.96
CA LEU A 279 35.13 -13.36 -13.04
C LEU A 279 36.46 -12.84 -13.61
N THR A 280 36.65 -11.53 -13.64
CA THR A 280 37.77 -10.85 -14.32
C THR A 280 38.51 -9.91 -13.35
N SER A 281 39.84 -9.81 -13.45
CA SER A 281 40.67 -8.99 -12.56
C SER A 281 40.92 -7.55 -13.03
N SER A 282 40.52 -7.21 -14.27
CA SER A 282 40.73 -5.89 -14.89
C SER A 282 40.03 -4.77 -14.13
N ASN A 283 40.60 -3.56 -14.08
CA ASN A 283 39.97 -2.34 -13.55
C ASN A 283 39.10 -1.56 -14.57
N ALA A 284 38.86 -2.11 -15.76
CA ALA A 284 37.96 -1.56 -16.76
C ALA A 284 36.47 -1.79 -16.45
N ASN A 285 35.57 -0.92 -16.90
CA ASN A 285 34.13 -1.18 -16.81
C ASN A 285 33.77 -2.39 -17.70
N GLU A 286 33.05 -3.37 -17.14
CA GLU A 286 32.72 -4.65 -17.77
C GLU A 286 31.25 -5.02 -17.55
N TRP A 287 30.49 -5.26 -18.62
CA TRP A 287 29.05 -5.48 -18.53
C TRP A 287 28.45 -6.33 -19.65
N GLY A 288 27.19 -6.72 -19.45
CA GLY A 288 26.39 -7.46 -20.42
C GLY A 288 26.94 -8.83 -20.79
N PRO A 289 27.09 -9.74 -19.80
CA PRO A 289 27.49 -11.12 -20.08
C PRO A 289 26.48 -11.84 -20.97
N SER A 290 26.98 -12.77 -21.77
CA SER A 290 26.22 -13.77 -22.50
C SER A 290 26.98 -15.09 -22.51
N TRP A 291 26.33 -16.17 -22.06
CA TRP A 291 26.94 -17.49 -22.04
C TRP A 291 26.97 -18.10 -23.44
N SER A 292 28.09 -18.76 -23.75
CA SER A 292 28.12 -19.73 -24.84
C SER A 292 27.18 -20.91 -24.54
N PRO A 293 26.55 -21.55 -25.55
CA PRO A 293 25.58 -22.62 -25.33
C PRO A 293 26.14 -23.86 -24.64
N ASP A 294 27.45 -24.09 -24.75
CA ASP A 294 28.16 -25.18 -24.06
C ASP A 294 28.53 -24.84 -22.60
N GLY A 295 28.31 -23.59 -22.18
CA GLY A 295 28.60 -23.07 -20.84
C GLY A 295 30.09 -22.90 -20.54
N ARG A 296 30.99 -22.97 -21.54
CA ARG A 296 32.44 -22.94 -21.30
C ARG A 296 33.03 -21.54 -21.35
N ARG A 297 32.36 -20.62 -22.03
CA ARG A 297 32.81 -19.24 -22.27
C ARG A 297 31.68 -18.22 -22.05
N LEU A 298 32.07 -16.97 -21.77
CA LEU A 298 31.18 -15.81 -21.78
C LEU A 298 31.68 -14.77 -22.78
N ALA A 299 30.75 -14.18 -23.52
CA ALA A 299 30.98 -12.91 -24.22
C ALA A 299 30.50 -11.74 -23.36
N PHE A 300 31.19 -10.62 -23.38
CA PHE A 300 30.84 -9.42 -22.61
C PHE A 300 31.44 -8.16 -23.24
N VAL A 301 31.01 -6.99 -22.77
CA VAL A 301 31.54 -5.69 -23.18
C VAL A 301 32.60 -5.25 -22.17
N SER A 302 33.73 -4.70 -22.66
CA SER A 302 34.74 -4.09 -21.81
C SER A 302 35.30 -2.83 -22.45
N ASN A 303 35.54 -1.79 -21.65
CA ASN A 303 36.15 -0.53 -22.10
C ASN A 303 37.65 -0.42 -21.78
N ARG A 304 38.34 -1.56 -21.63
CA ARG A 304 39.74 -1.62 -21.13
C ARG A 304 40.75 -0.85 -21.98
N ASP A 305 40.45 -0.61 -23.25
CA ASP A 305 41.32 0.12 -24.18
C ASP A 305 40.81 1.54 -24.46
N GLY A 306 39.90 2.06 -23.63
CA GLY A 306 39.32 3.40 -23.74
C GLY A 306 38.03 3.47 -24.57
N THR A 307 37.69 2.42 -25.32
CA THR A 307 36.43 2.28 -26.07
C THR A 307 35.77 0.92 -25.82
N ASN A 308 34.45 0.85 -25.98
CA ASN A 308 33.67 -0.37 -25.70
C ASN A 308 33.90 -1.42 -26.78
N HIS A 309 34.46 -2.58 -26.42
CA HIS A 309 34.64 -3.70 -27.35
C HIS A 309 34.03 -4.98 -26.79
N LEU A 310 33.78 -5.95 -27.66
CA LEU A 310 33.38 -7.28 -27.25
C LEU A 310 34.60 -8.13 -26.90
N TYR A 311 34.48 -8.87 -25.83
CA TYR A 311 35.48 -9.80 -25.31
C TYR A 311 34.87 -11.16 -25.07
N ILE A 312 35.66 -12.21 -25.22
CA ILE A 312 35.33 -13.58 -24.82
C ILE A 312 36.30 -14.03 -23.74
N VAL A 313 35.78 -14.64 -22.69
CA VAL A 313 36.56 -15.24 -21.59
C VAL A 313 36.04 -16.64 -21.29
N ASN A 314 36.91 -17.53 -20.80
CA ASN A 314 36.46 -18.79 -20.23
C ASN A 314 35.61 -18.55 -18.97
N ALA A 315 34.74 -19.51 -18.65
CA ALA A 315 33.88 -19.47 -17.47
C ALA A 315 34.63 -19.43 -16.12
N ASP A 316 35.93 -19.74 -16.13
CA ASP A 316 36.84 -19.64 -14.98
C ASP A 316 37.65 -18.33 -14.95
N GLY A 317 37.43 -17.42 -15.92
CA GLY A 317 38.13 -16.15 -16.03
C GLY A 317 39.41 -16.17 -16.86
N SER A 318 39.84 -17.35 -17.35
CA SER A 318 41.05 -17.51 -18.17
C SER A 318 40.81 -17.22 -19.67
N ASN A 319 41.90 -17.18 -20.45
CA ASN A 319 41.88 -17.05 -21.92
C ASN A 319 41.01 -15.90 -22.45
N LEU A 320 41.22 -14.71 -21.89
CA LEU A 320 40.52 -13.51 -22.32
C LEU A 320 41.00 -13.06 -23.71
N VAL A 321 40.07 -12.91 -24.65
CA VAL A 321 40.34 -12.53 -26.05
C VAL A 321 39.41 -11.39 -26.47
N GLN A 322 39.98 -10.36 -27.11
CA GLN A 322 39.20 -9.30 -27.75
C GLN A 322 38.61 -9.81 -29.08
N LEU A 323 37.31 -9.63 -29.27
CA LEU A 323 36.59 -10.10 -30.46
C LEU A 323 36.40 -8.98 -31.50
N THR A 324 36.19 -7.74 -31.05
CA THR A 324 35.90 -6.61 -31.94
C THR A 324 36.76 -5.38 -31.64
N LYS A 325 36.85 -4.46 -32.61
CA LYS A 325 37.66 -3.22 -32.52
C LYS A 325 36.84 -1.93 -32.68
N ASN A 326 35.51 -2.03 -32.68
CA ASN A 326 34.59 -0.90 -32.82
C ASN A 326 33.84 -0.65 -31.50
N SER A 327 33.06 0.43 -31.42
CA SER A 327 32.17 0.71 -30.28
C SER A 327 30.95 -0.23 -30.32
N ASP A 328 31.04 -1.33 -29.60
CA ASP A 328 30.10 -2.45 -29.69
C ASP A 328 29.47 -2.77 -28.32
N GLY A 329 28.27 -3.36 -28.35
CA GLY A 329 27.54 -3.69 -27.13
C GLY A 329 26.55 -4.84 -27.27
N ALA A 330 26.11 -5.34 -26.11
CA ALA A 330 25.06 -6.34 -25.96
C ALA A 330 25.26 -7.62 -26.78
N PRO A 331 26.35 -8.38 -26.51
CA PRO A 331 26.58 -9.64 -27.21
C PRO A 331 25.49 -10.67 -26.88
N ALA A 332 25.09 -11.46 -27.87
CA ALA A 332 24.20 -12.60 -27.74
C ALA A 332 24.72 -13.78 -28.58
N TRP A 333 25.06 -14.89 -27.91
CA TRP A 333 25.48 -16.12 -28.57
C TRP A 333 24.36 -16.75 -29.37
N SER A 334 24.68 -17.28 -30.56
CA SER A 334 23.79 -18.16 -31.30
C SER A 334 23.67 -19.53 -30.58
N PRO A 335 22.53 -20.23 -30.70
CA PRO A 335 22.30 -21.51 -30.00
C PRO A 335 23.28 -22.62 -30.40
N ASP A 336 23.83 -22.56 -31.61
CA ASP A 336 24.85 -23.49 -32.12
C ASP A 336 26.28 -23.13 -31.67
N GLY A 337 26.46 -21.98 -31.01
CA GLY A 337 27.75 -21.50 -30.54
C GLY A 337 28.71 -21.02 -31.63
N SER A 338 28.26 -20.86 -32.87
CA SER A 338 29.14 -20.47 -33.99
C SER A 338 29.29 -18.96 -34.13
N LYS A 339 28.29 -18.18 -33.69
CA LYS A 339 28.15 -16.75 -33.96
C LYS A 339 27.76 -15.95 -32.71
N ILE A 340 28.02 -14.65 -32.75
CA ILE A 340 27.58 -13.68 -31.76
C ILE A 340 26.87 -12.54 -32.49
N ALA A 341 25.63 -12.25 -32.11
CA ALA A 341 24.91 -11.05 -32.51
C ALA A 341 25.19 -9.92 -31.53
N PHE A 342 25.27 -8.68 -32.01
CA PHE A 342 25.57 -7.51 -31.18
C PHE A 342 25.12 -6.22 -31.89
N ASN A 343 25.09 -5.11 -31.16
CA ASN A 343 24.88 -3.80 -31.75
C ASN A 343 26.20 -3.03 -31.87
N SER A 344 26.41 -2.34 -32.99
CA SER A 344 27.57 -1.47 -33.21
C SER A 344 27.13 -0.04 -33.53
N SER A 345 27.81 0.95 -32.94
CA SER A 345 27.54 2.38 -33.14
C SER A 345 28.63 3.08 -33.97
N SER A 346 29.41 2.33 -34.76
CA SER A 346 30.52 2.89 -35.55
C SER A 346 30.11 3.89 -36.64
N ASN A 347 28.84 3.91 -37.03
CA ASN A 347 28.32 4.69 -38.16
C ASN A 347 27.28 5.76 -37.74
N ASN A 348 27.36 6.27 -36.50
CA ASN A 348 26.40 7.17 -35.83
C ASN A 348 25.05 6.54 -35.45
N ASP A 349 24.47 5.69 -36.30
CA ASP A 349 23.27 4.92 -35.97
C ASP A 349 23.65 3.53 -35.44
N ALA A 350 23.03 3.10 -34.34
CA ALA A 350 23.28 1.77 -33.76
C ALA A 350 22.55 0.70 -34.57
N GLN A 351 23.25 -0.37 -34.95
CA GLN A 351 22.71 -1.37 -35.88
C GLN A 351 23.10 -2.78 -35.45
N ILE A 352 22.36 -3.79 -35.89
CA ILE A 352 22.62 -5.19 -35.54
C ILE A 352 23.64 -5.79 -36.49
N TYR A 353 24.68 -6.40 -35.90
CA TYR A 353 25.73 -7.14 -36.58
C TYR A 353 25.82 -8.56 -36.04
N VAL A 354 26.40 -9.45 -36.84
CA VAL A 354 26.78 -10.80 -36.45
C VAL A 354 28.24 -11.04 -36.83
N ILE A 355 28.98 -11.70 -35.94
CA ILE A 355 30.37 -12.09 -36.14
C ILE A 355 30.55 -13.57 -35.76
N ASN A 356 31.49 -14.25 -36.39
CA ASN A 356 31.89 -15.59 -35.96
C ASN A 356 32.67 -15.48 -34.64
N THR A 357 32.67 -16.57 -33.86
CA THR A 357 33.29 -16.57 -32.52
C THR A 357 34.83 -16.52 -32.53
N ASP A 358 35.44 -16.68 -33.69
CA ASP A 358 36.86 -16.45 -33.96
C ASP A 358 37.19 -15.00 -34.40
N GLY A 359 36.17 -14.13 -34.49
CA GLY A 359 36.30 -12.74 -34.93
C GLY A 359 36.20 -12.54 -36.45
N SER A 360 36.00 -13.60 -37.23
CA SER A 360 35.83 -13.51 -38.69
C SER A 360 34.37 -13.27 -39.09
N GLY A 361 34.14 -13.00 -40.39
CA GLY A 361 32.79 -13.04 -40.96
C GLY A 361 31.82 -11.97 -40.47
N LEU A 362 32.32 -10.79 -40.08
CA LEU A 362 31.49 -9.67 -39.64
C LEU A 362 30.47 -9.28 -40.72
N THR A 363 29.19 -9.36 -40.38
CA THR A 363 28.06 -9.10 -41.28
C THR A 363 27.08 -8.15 -40.60
N ARG A 364 26.60 -7.12 -41.31
CA ARG A 364 25.56 -6.19 -40.85
C ARG A 364 24.18 -6.76 -41.24
N LEU A 365 23.26 -6.87 -40.28
CA LEU A 365 21.91 -7.42 -40.49
C LEU A 365 20.83 -6.34 -40.66
N THR A 366 20.99 -5.19 -40.02
CA THR A 366 20.08 -4.04 -40.19
C THR A 366 20.82 -2.86 -40.81
N ASN A 367 20.16 -2.13 -41.70
CA ASN A 367 20.78 -1.05 -42.46
C ASN A 367 19.79 0.07 -42.77
N ASP A 368 19.31 0.74 -41.72
CA ASP A 368 18.47 1.93 -41.83
C ASP A 368 19.04 3.09 -40.98
N ARG A 369 18.29 4.20 -40.93
CA ARG A 369 18.64 5.45 -40.22
C ARG A 369 18.18 5.46 -38.75
N PHE A 370 17.67 4.34 -38.28
CA PHE A 370 17.06 4.19 -36.97
C PHE A 370 18.01 3.41 -36.07
N HIS A 371 17.76 3.38 -34.77
CA HIS A 371 18.61 2.66 -33.85
C HIS A 371 18.05 1.27 -33.55
N ASP A 372 18.84 0.25 -33.83
CA ASP A 372 18.55 -1.14 -33.51
C ASP A 372 19.52 -1.66 -32.43
N TYR A 373 18.97 -2.27 -31.38
CA TYR A 373 19.71 -2.70 -30.21
C TYR A 373 19.38 -4.12 -29.77
N ARG A 374 20.33 -4.72 -29.03
CA ARG A 374 20.13 -5.87 -28.11
C ARG A 374 19.43 -7.07 -28.77
N ALA A 375 20.06 -7.57 -29.83
CA ALA A 375 19.66 -8.79 -30.50
C ALA A 375 19.62 -10.00 -29.54
N SER A 376 18.64 -10.89 -29.74
CA SER A 376 18.44 -12.12 -28.97
C SER A 376 17.99 -13.23 -29.91
N TRP A 377 18.75 -14.33 -29.96
CA TRP A 377 18.47 -15.45 -30.85
C TRP A 377 17.29 -16.29 -30.34
N SER A 378 16.45 -16.77 -31.26
CA SER A 378 15.51 -17.84 -30.94
C SER A 378 16.28 -19.14 -30.62
N PRO A 379 15.74 -20.04 -29.79
CA PRO A 379 16.45 -21.27 -29.39
C PRO A 379 16.81 -22.20 -30.54
N ASP A 380 16.05 -22.13 -31.64
CA ASP A 380 16.31 -22.88 -32.88
C ASP A 380 17.30 -22.18 -33.83
N GLY A 381 17.76 -20.98 -33.48
CA GLY A 381 18.73 -20.19 -34.25
C GLY A 381 18.18 -19.57 -35.54
N LYS A 382 16.89 -19.70 -35.82
CA LYS A 382 16.31 -19.23 -37.10
C LYS A 382 15.90 -17.77 -37.10
N LYS A 383 15.62 -17.22 -35.92
CA LYS A 383 15.12 -15.85 -35.74
C LYS A 383 15.96 -15.07 -34.75
N ILE A 384 15.89 -13.75 -34.88
CA ILE A 384 16.50 -12.79 -33.97
C ILE A 384 15.41 -11.79 -33.56
N ALA A 385 15.17 -11.67 -32.25
CA ALA A 385 14.42 -10.56 -31.67
C ALA A 385 15.37 -9.39 -31.39
N PHE A 386 14.92 -8.16 -31.63
CA PHE A 386 15.70 -6.95 -31.38
C PHE A 386 14.76 -5.78 -31.11
N THR A 387 15.29 -4.67 -30.60
CA THR A 387 14.50 -3.44 -30.38
C THR A 387 14.87 -2.35 -31.36
N SER A 388 13.90 -1.67 -31.95
CA SER A 388 14.11 -0.59 -32.93
C SER A 388 13.24 0.64 -32.63
N ASP A 389 13.77 1.84 -32.87
CA ASP A 389 13.05 3.12 -32.73
C ASP A 389 12.39 3.62 -34.04
N ARG A 390 12.36 2.78 -35.08
CA ARG A 390 11.90 3.13 -36.44
C ARG A 390 10.45 3.61 -36.55
N ASP A 391 9.61 3.30 -35.56
CA ASP A 391 8.22 3.74 -35.47
C ASP A 391 8.00 4.88 -34.45
N GLY A 392 9.07 5.60 -34.09
CA GLY A 392 9.05 6.78 -33.23
C GLY A 392 9.30 6.49 -31.74
N GLN A 393 8.98 5.29 -31.27
CA GLN A 393 9.40 4.77 -29.96
C GLN A 393 10.06 3.40 -30.14
N LEU A 394 10.81 2.98 -29.12
CA LEU A 394 11.44 1.66 -29.13
C LEU A 394 10.38 0.56 -29.03
N GLU A 395 10.44 -0.38 -29.96
CA GLU A 395 9.51 -1.48 -30.10
C GLU A 395 10.26 -2.79 -30.37
N VAL A 396 9.65 -3.91 -30.02
CA VAL A 396 10.21 -5.24 -30.28
C VAL A 396 9.91 -5.65 -31.71
N TYR A 397 10.97 -6.04 -32.42
CA TYR A 397 10.91 -6.62 -33.76
C TYR A 397 11.50 -8.02 -33.75
N VAL A 398 11.09 -8.82 -34.72
CA VAL A 398 11.71 -10.11 -35.05
C VAL A 398 12.12 -10.12 -36.51
N MET A 399 13.25 -10.76 -36.81
CA MET A 399 13.72 -10.99 -38.17
C MET A 399 14.25 -12.43 -38.30
N ASN A 400 14.46 -12.88 -39.53
CA ASN A 400 15.24 -14.09 -39.78
C ASN A 400 16.71 -13.86 -39.39
N ALA A 401 17.43 -14.95 -39.10
CA ALA A 401 18.84 -14.92 -38.73
C ALA A 401 19.76 -14.24 -39.77
N ASP A 402 19.33 -14.16 -41.03
CA ASP A 402 20.04 -13.47 -42.12
C ASP A 402 19.70 -11.98 -42.24
N GLY A 403 18.83 -11.45 -41.38
CA GLY A 403 18.38 -10.05 -41.37
C GLY A 403 17.10 -9.78 -42.18
N SER A 404 16.59 -10.77 -42.92
CA SER A 404 15.37 -10.63 -43.73
C SER A 404 14.07 -10.72 -42.89
N HIS A 405 12.93 -10.36 -43.50
CA HIS A 405 11.60 -10.51 -42.92
C HIS A 405 11.39 -9.84 -41.54
N GLN A 406 11.86 -8.59 -41.41
CA GLN A 406 11.73 -7.82 -40.18
C GLN A 406 10.25 -7.44 -39.93
N THR A 407 9.71 -7.86 -38.79
CA THR A 407 8.30 -7.66 -38.39
C THR A 407 8.20 -7.13 -36.98
N ARG A 408 7.34 -6.14 -36.74
CA ARG A 408 7.07 -5.57 -35.40
C ARG A 408 6.14 -6.48 -34.61
N LEU A 409 6.45 -6.72 -33.33
CA LEU A 409 5.67 -7.56 -32.42
C LEU A 409 4.89 -6.75 -31.36
N THR A 410 5.36 -5.56 -30.98
CA THR A 410 4.73 -4.73 -29.95
C THR A 410 4.21 -3.41 -30.51
N ASN A 411 3.18 -2.82 -29.90
CA ASN A 411 2.71 -1.49 -30.26
C ASN A 411 2.29 -0.72 -29.00
N SER A 412 3.25 -0.02 -28.40
CA SER A 412 3.05 0.74 -27.17
C SER A 412 2.52 2.15 -27.45
N LYS A 413 1.19 2.31 -27.44
CA LYS A 413 0.56 3.64 -27.39
C LYS A 413 0.74 4.24 -25.99
N GLY A 414 1.75 5.08 -25.79
CA GLY A 414 1.88 5.90 -24.57
C GLY A 414 3.08 5.63 -23.65
N GLY A 415 4.02 4.76 -24.02
CA GLY A 415 5.27 4.55 -23.26
C GLY A 415 6.33 3.84 -24.10
N ASN A 416 7.62 4.00 -23.77
CA ASN A 416 8.70 3.29 -24.44
C ASN A 416 8.67 1.79 -24.09
N THR A 417 8.87 0.89 -25.05
CA THR A 417 9.20 -0.51 -24.76
C THR A 417 10.72 -0.64 -24.73
N ASN A 418 11.28 -1.07 -23.60
CA ASN A 418 12.71 -0.96 -23.36
C ASN A 418 13.46 -2.28 -23.63
N TRP A 419 14.46 -2.14 -24.49
CA TRP A 419 15.75 -2.82 -24.62
C TRP A 419 15.97 -4.32 -24.35
N ILE A 420 15.19 -5.12 -23.62
CA ILE A 420 15.60 -6.53 -23.35
C ILE A 420 14.48 -7.48 -23.73
N THR A 421 14.80 -8.40 -24.64
CA THR A 421 13.95 -9.53 -25.00
C THR A 421 14.66 -10.83 -24.64
N SER A 422 13.92 -11.77 -24.07
CA SER A 422 14.42 -13.10 -23.77
C SER A 422 13.41 -14.13 -24.26
N TRP A 423 13.87 -15.01 -25.15
CA TRP A 423 13.08 -16.12 -25.66
C TRP A 423 12.93 -17.19 -24.58
N SER A 424 11.74 -17.80 -24.49
CA SER A 424 11.58 -19.05 -23.74
C SER A 424 12.42 -20.15 -24.40
N PRO A 425 12.95 -21.13 -23.64
CA PRO A 425 13.81 -22.19 -24.18
C PRO A 425 13.16 -23.06 -25.27
N ASP A 426 11.83 -23.15 -25.27
CA ASP A 426 11.03 -23.84 -26.29
C ASP A 426 10.71 -22.96 -27.51
N GLY A 427 11.06 -21.67 -27.47
CA GLY A 427 10.82 -20.69 -28.53
C GLY A 427 9.37 -20.23 -28.67
N SER A 428 8.45 -20.68 -27.80
CA SER A 428 7.02 -20.38 -27.93
C SER A 428 6.65 -18.97 -27.46
N LYS A 429 7.44 -18.39 -26.55
CA LYS A 429 7.16 -17.12 -25.87
C LYS A 429 8.38 -16.19 -25.84
N ILE A 430 8.11 -14.91 -25.63
CA ILE A 430 9.11 -13.87 -25.44
C ILE A 430 8.74 -13.07 -24.19
N ALA A 431 9.68 -12.97 -23.25
CA ALA A 431 9.62 -12.02 -22.16
C ALA A 431 10.27 -10.70 -22.60
N PHE A 432 9.67 -9.58 -22.23
CA PHE A 432 10.14 -8.24 -22.59
C PHE A 432 9.76 -7.21 -21.53
N VAL A 433 10.31 -5.99 -21.63
CA VAL A 433 10.05 -4.92 -20.65
C VAL A 433 9.33 -3.77 -21.32
N SER A 434 8.26 -3.27 -20.70
CA SER A 434 7.47 -2.16 -21.23
C SER A 434 7.18 -1.12 -20.15
N TYR A 435 7.17 0.17 -20.53
CA TYR A 435 6.79 1.30 -19.67
C TYR A 435 5.34 1.75 -19.91
N ARG A 436 4.54 0.94 -20.61
CA ARG A 436 3.18 1.33 -21.01
C ARG A 436 2.21 1.59 -19.85
N ASP A 437 2.55 1.13 -18.64
CA ASP A 437 1.75 1.30 -17.42
C ASP A 437 2.27 2.42 -16.50
N GLY A 438 3.24 3.23 -16.95
CA GLY A 438 3.81 4.36 -16.20
C GLY A 438 5.18 4.08 -15.57
N ASN A 439 5.56 2.81 -15.43
CA ASN A 439 6.87 2.33 -14.95
C ASN A 439 7.28 1.05 -15.69
N ALA A 440 8.55 0.65 -15.62
CA ALA A 440 9.06 -0.56 -16.24
C ALA A 440 8.44 -1.78 -15.59
N GLN A 441 7.85 -2.63 -16.43
CA GLN A 441 7.20 -3.87 -16.02
C GLN A 441 7.67 -5.00 -16.93
N VAL A 442 7.75 -6.22 -16.38
CA VAL A 442 8.07 -7.42 -17.16
C VAL A 442 6.78 -7.96 -17.77
N TYR A 443 6.78 -8.08 -19.08
CA TYR A 443 5.68 -8.59 -19.89
C TYR A 443 6.04 -9.92 -20.54
N LEU A 444 5.01 -10.71 -20.83
CA LEU A 444 5.10 -11.96 -21.56
C LEU A 444 4.19 -11.91 -22.79
N MET A 445 4.67 -12.41 -23.92
CA MET A 445 3.88 -12.59 -25.14
C MET A 445 4.20 -13.90 -25.84
N ASN A 446 3.34 -14.33 -26.75
CA ASN A 446 3.67 -15.39 -27.71
C ASN A 446 4.75 -14.88 -28.69
N SER A 447 5.49 -15.82 -29.29
CA SER A 447 6.57 -15.51 -30.25
C SER A 447 6.13 -14.73 -31.51
N ASP A 448 4.83 -14.69 -31.79
CA ASP A 448 4.20 -13.94 -32.88
C ASP A 448 3.72 -12.53 -32.45
N GLY A 449 3.94 -12.14 -31.20
CA GLY A 449 3.54 -10.86 -30.61
C GLY A 449 2.14 -10.84 -29.99
N SER A 450 1.36 -11.92 -30.13
CA SER A 450 0.02 -12.03 -29.55
C SER A 450 0.05 -12.30 -28.04
N HIS A 451 -1.10 -12.13 -27.37
CA HIS A 451 -1.29 -12.45 -25.94
C HIS A 451 -0.28 -11.80 -25.00
N GLN A 452 -0.16 -10.47 -25.06
CA GLN A 452 0.71 -9.71 -24.16
C GLN A 452 0.08 -9.56 -22.77
N VAL A 453 0.78 -10.00 -21.73
CA VAL A 453 0.33 -9.96 -20.32
C VAL A 453 1.43 -9.37 -19.45
N ASN A 454 1.08 -8.48 -18.51
CA ASN A 454 2.00 -7.95 -17.49
C ASN A 454 2.19 -9.01 -16.39
N LEU A 455 3.43 -9.45 -16.14
CA LEU A 455 3.77 -10.45 -15.13
C LEU A 455 4.10 -9.85 -13.76
N THR A 456 4.65 -8.64 -13.71
CA THR A 456 5.10 -8.02 -12.45
C THR A 456 4.00 -7.23 -11.77
N ASN A 457 3.24 -6.44 -12.54
CA ASN A 457 2.14 -5.58 -12.09
C ASN A 457 2.41 -4.82 -10.77
N THR A 458 3.58 -4.21 -10.66
CA THR A 458 4.05 -3.47 -9.48
C THR A 458 4.07 -1.97 -9.76
N SER A 459 3.46 -1.14 -8.93
CA SER A 459 3.47 0.32 -9.15
C SER A 459 4.69 1.04 -8.57
N GLY A 460 5.42 0.39 -7.64
CA GLY A 460 6.54 0.98 -6.88
C GLY A 460 7.94 0.54 -7.31
N THR A 461 8.07 -0.25 -8.38
CA THR A 461 9.37 -0.79 -8.85
C THR A 461 9.54 -0.67 -10.37
N GLU A 462 10.77 -0.50 -10.85
CA GLU A 462 11.13 -0.58 -12.28
C GLU A 462 11.63 -2.01 -12.57
N ASP A 463 10.71 -2.91 -12.83
CA ASP A 463 11.02 -4.33 -12.99
C ASP A 463 11.50 -4.65 -14.42
N GLY A 464 12.58 -5.42 -14.49
CA GLY A 464 13.26 -5.83 -15.72
C GLY A 464 14.06 -4.73 -16.43
N SER A 465 13.96 -3.47 -15.99
CA SER A 465 14.50 -2.27 -16.65
C SER A 465 15.95 -2.38 -17.16
N VAL A 466 16.78 -3.15 -16.47
CA VAL A 466 18.18 -3.37 -16.84
C VAL A 466 18.61 -4.83 -16.94
N GLY A 467 17.66 -5.76 -16.96
CA GLY A 467 17.95 -7.19 -17.10
C GLY A 467 16.73 -8.09 -16.97
N ILE A 468 16.52 -8.97 -17.94
CA ILE A 468 15.62 -10.12 -17.85
C ILE A 468 16.25 -11.33 -18.56
N ALA A 469 16.06 -12.55 -18.04
CA ALA A 469 16.46 -13.79 -18.70
C ALA A 469 15.63 -14.99 -18.26
N TRP A 470 15.29 -15.88 -19.19
CA TRP A 470 14.69 -17.18 -18.91
C TRP A 470 15.68 -18.17 -18.30
N SER A 471 15.20 -18.97 -17.35
CA SER A 471 15.91 -20.17 -16.94
C SER A 471 15.89 -21.22 -18.06
N PRO A 472 16.94 -22.06 -18.20
CA PRO A 472 17.02 -23.04 -19.29
C PRO A 472 15.91 -24.12 -19.28
N ASP A 473 15.32 -24.36 -18.11
CA ASP A 473 14.20 -25.29 -17.95
C ASP A 473 12.83 -24.69 -18.29
N GLY A 474 12.78 -23.39 -18.58
CA GLY A 474 11.56 -22.67 -18.96
C GLY A 474 10.59 -22.41 -17.81
N LYS A 475 11.00 -22.57 -16.55
CA LYS A 475 10.11 -22.43 -15.39
C LYS A 475 10.20 -21.09 -14.67
N LYS A 476 11.33 -20.39 -14.82
CA LYS A 476 11.62 -19.17 -14.07
C LYS A 476 12.16 -18.05 -14.95
N LEU A 477 12.00 -16.84 -14.46
CA LEU A 477 12.62 -15.64 -14.98
C LEU A 477 13.53 -15.05 -13.90
N ILE A 478 14.74 -14.66 -14.28
CA ILE A 478 15.55 -13.75 -13.47
C ILE A 478 15.42 -12.34 -14.06
N TYR A 479 15.25 -11.35 -13.21
CA TYR A 479 15.09 -9.97 -13.62
C TYR A 479 15.70 -9.01 -12.61
N THR A 480 15.92 -7.77 -13.04
CA THR A 480 16.38 -6.70 -12.16
C THR A 480 15.18 -5.93 -11.62
N SER A 481 15.15 -5.63 -10.33
CA SER A 481 14.15 -4.75 -9.75
C SER A 481 14.83 -3.66 -8.93
N GLN A 482 14.37 -2.44 -9.13
CA GLN A 482 14.76 -1.26 -8.37
C GLN A 482 13.47 -0.55 -7.98
N VAL A 483 13.42 0.05 -6.79
CA VAL A 483 12.31 0.94 -6.40
C VAL A 483 12.20 2.04 -7.47
N HIS A 484 11.06 2.05 -8.17
CA HIS A 484 10.60 3.16 -8.98
C HIS A 484 10.04 4.15 -7.97
N ALA A 485 10.56 5.36 -7.92
CA ALA A 485 9.85 6.42 -7.21
C ALA A 485 8.74 6.92 -8.14
N PRO A 486 7.45 6.56 -7.97
CA PRO A 486 6.38 7.15 -8.78
C PRO A 486 5.96 8.50 -8.16
N VAL A 487 6.61 8.91 -7.07
CA VAL A 487 6.14 9.98 -6.21
C VAL A 487 7.06 11.17 -6.42
N THR A 488 6.65 12.07 -7.30
CA THR A 488 7.21 13.44 -7.25
C THR A 488 7.13 13.90 -5.79
N PRO A 489 8.08 14.72 -5.28
CA PRO A 489 7.98 15.31 -3.94
C PRO A 489 6.58 15.83 -3.62
N TYR A 490 5.94 16.45 -4.63
CA TYR A 490 4.57 16.90 -4.56
C TYR A 490 3.55 15.80 -4.22
N PHE A 491 3.59 14.64 -4.89
CA PHE A 491 2.62 13.56 -4.64
C PHE A 491 2.80 12.96 -3.23
N THR A 492 4.04 12.84 -2.72
CA THR A 492 4.32 12.29 -1.38
C THR A 492 3.81 13.24 -0.31
N GLN A 493 4.11 14.52 -0.51
CA GLN A 493 3.63 15.59 0.36
C GLN A 493 2.10 15.64 0.34
N ALA A 494 1.48 15.64 -0.84
CA ALA A 494 0.02 15.68 -0.98
C ALA A 494 -0.67 14.50 -0.28
N LEU A 495 -0.14 13.28 -0.42
CA LEU A 495 -0.64 12.10 0.30
C LEU A 495 -0.51 12.28 1.81
N GLY A 496 0.70 12.56 2.32
CA GLY A 496 0.90 12.71 3.77
C GLY A 496 0.07 13.85 4.39
N LEU A 497 -0.12 14.95 3.66
CA LEU A 497 -1.01 16.04 4.08
C LEU A 497 -2.47 15.57 4.12
N THR A 498 -2.91 14.80 3.13
CA THR A 498 -4.26 14.24 3.06
C THR A 498 -4.50 13.24 4.19
N ASP A 499 -3.53 12.38 4.50
CA ASP A 499 -3.60 11.41 5.60
C ASP A 499 -3.85 12.12 6.93
N ILE A 500 -3.06 13.16 7.22
CA ILE A 500 -3.20 13.97 8.44
C ILE A 500 -4.59 14.60 8.52
N LEU A 501 -5.09 15.19 7.42
CA LEU A 501 -6.40 15.86 7.41
C LEU A 501 -7.56 14.87 7.53
N LEU A 502 -7.50 13.73 6.84
CA LEU A 502 -8.50 12.67 6.90
C LEU A 502 -8.59 12.11 8.32
N GLN A 503 -7.45 11.74 8.92
CA GLN A 503 -7.43 11.21 10.28
C GLN A 503 -7.85 12.25 11.31
N THR A 504 -7.52 13.52 11.10
CA THR A 504 -8.05 14.62 11.91
C THR A 504 -9.57 14.68 11.86
N ALA A 505 -10.15 14.60 10.67
CA ALA A 505 -11.59 14.71 10.48
C ALA A 505 -12.33 13.52 11.14
N LEU A 506 -11.82 12.30 10.97
CA LEU A 506 -12.38 11.08 11.58
C LEU A 506 -12.33 11.13 13.11
N LEU A 507 -11.15 11.45 13.66
CA LEU A 507 -10.93 11.56 15.10
C LEU A 507 -11.82 12.65 15.73
N MET A 508 -11.78 13.87 15.16
CA MET A 508 -12.52 14.99 15.71
C MET A 508 -14.01 14.87 15.49
N GLY A 509 -14.48 14.28 14.39
CA GLY A 509 -15.89 13.97 14.20
C GLY A 509 -16.41 13.10 15.35
N CYS A 510 -15.69 12.03 15.69
CA CYS A 510 -16.04 11.13 16.79
C CYS A 510 -15.99 11.82 18.16
N VAL A 511 -14.92 12.56 18.46
CA VAL A 511 -14.76 13.26 19.74
C VAL A 511 -15.86 14.32 19.92
N LEU A 512 -16.15 15.10 18.88
CA LEU A 512 -17.17 16.13 18.93
C LEU A 512 -18.57 15.53 19.09
N LEU A 513 -18.87 14.40 18.45
CA LEU A 513 -20.12 13.67 18.69
C LEU A 513 -20.29 13.30 20.17
N LEU A 514 -19.22 12.84 20.83
CA LEU A 514 -19.24 12.56 22.27
C LEU A 514 -19.46 13.83 23.10
N VAL A 515 -18.71 14.90 22.83
CA VAL A 515 -18.81 16.18 23.57
C VAL A 515 -20.18 16.85 23.37
N ARG A 516 -20.81 16.67 22.20
CA ARG A 516 -22.18 17.14 21.97
C ARG A 516 -23.18 16.46 22.88
N ARG A 517 -22.95 15.20 23.21
CA ARG A 517 -23.91 14.36 23.94
C ARG A 517 -23.64 14.30 25.44
N TRP A 518 -22.37 14.32 25.84
CA TRP A 518 -21.97 14.08 27.21
C TRP A 518 -20.85 14.99 27.65
N ARG A 519 -20.87 15.32 28.95
CA ARG A 519 -19.68 15.86 29.60
C ARG A 519 -18.68 14.73 29.85
N LEU A 520 -17.63 14.68 29.05
CA LEU A 520 -16.66 13.58 29.11
C LEU A 520 -15.84 13.64 30.41
N PRO A 521 -15.55 12.49 31.04
CA PRO A 521 -14.66 12.42 32.18
C PRO A 521 -13.21 12.64 31.76
N LEU A 522 -12.40 13.17 32.69
CA LEU A 522 -10.95 13.23 32.52
C LEU A 522 -10.38 11.82 32.25
N GLY A 523 -9.51 11.72 31.25
CA GLY A 523 -8.90 10.47 30.78
C GLY A 523 -9.53 9.94 29.49
N THR A 524 -10.64 10.54 29.03
CA THR A 524 -11.32 10.11 27.80
C THR A 524 -10.46 10.33 26.57
N MET A 525 -9.80 11.49 26.47
CA MET A 525 -8.96 11.80 25.30
C MET A 525 -7.72 10.92 25.28
N THR A 526 -7.08 10.75 26.44
CA THR A 526 -5.94 9.85 26.61
C THR A 526 -6.29 8.42 26.21
N LEU A 527 -7.44 7.91 26.63
CA LEU A 527 -7.91 6.57 26.28
C LEU A 527 -8.11 6.43 24.77
N ILE A 528 -8.85 7.36 24.14
CA ILE A 528 -9.13 7.30 22.70
C ILE A 528 -7.81 7.28 21.91
N PHE A 529 -6.92 8.25 22.18
CA PHE A 529 -5.68 8.42 21.42
C PHE A 529 -4.72 7.24 21.63
N THR A 530 -4.62 6.75 22.87
CA THR A 530 -3.70 5.66 23.21
C THR A 530 -4.15 4.35 22.60
N ILE A 531 -5.42 3.95 22.74
CA ILE A 531 -5.89 2.65 22.22
C ILE A 531 -5.77 2.60 20.69
N THR A 532 -6.21 3.63 19.97
CA THR A 532 -6.13 3.63 18.50
C THR A 532 -4.69 3.56 18.02
N SER A 533 -3.79 4.31 18.67
CA SER A 533 -2.39 4.37 18.26
C SER A 533 -1.62 3.12 18.67
N VAL A 534 -1.87 2.53 19.84
CA VAL A 534 -1.24 1.27 20.26
C VAL A 534 -1.58 0.15 19.29
N LEU A 535 -2.84 0.05 18.85
CA LEU A 535 -3.25 -0.98 17.91
C LEU A 535 -2.59 -0.81 16.53
N ILE A 536 -2.54 0.41 15.99
CA ILE A 536 -1.84 0.70 14.74
C ILE A 536 -0.33 0.49 14.87
N SER A 537 0.30 1.00 15.94
CA SER A 537 1.72 0.82 16.20
C SER A 537 2.09 -0.64 16.39
N PHE A 538 1.23 -1.45 17.02
CA PHE A 538 1.42 -2.90 17.12
C PHE A 538 1.44 -3.54 15.73
N MET A 539 0.50 -3.17 14.87
CA MET A 539 0.36 -3.75 13.52
C MET A 539 1.46 -3.31 12.54
N GLN A 540 2.18 -2.21 12.81
CA GLN A 540 3.13 -1.58 11.87
C GLN A 540 4.53 -1.33 12.47
N ASP A 541 4.79 -1.83 13.67
CA ASP A 541 6.03 -1.64 14.44
C ASP A 541 6.44 -0.17 14.69
N GLN A 542 5.47 0.74 14.73
CA GLN A 542 5.68 2.19 14.93
C GLN A 542 5.58 2.62 16.40
N TYR A 543 6.24 1.91 17.31
CA TYR A 543 6.11 2.14 18.76
C TYR A 543 6.72 3.45 19.26
N PHE A 544 7.70 4.01 18.53
CA PHE A 544 8.40 5.23 18.95
C PHE A 544 7.50 6.48 18.97
N LEU A 545 6.35 6.43 18.29
CA LEU A 545 5.36 7.52 18.26
C LEU A 545 4.47 7.55 19.52
N LEU A 546 4.37 6.44 20.26
CA LEU A 546 3.44 6.28 21.38
C LEU A 546 3.63 7.28 22.53
N PRO A 547 4.85 7.64 22.97
CA PRO A 547 5.03 8.62 24.04
C PRO A 547 4.42 9.99 23.70
N GLY A 548 4.59 10.45 22.46
CA GLY A 548 4.01 11.71 21.97
C GLY A 548 2.49 11.67 21.93
N VAL A 549 1.91 10.55 21.49
CA VAL A 549 0.47 10.32 21.47
C VAL A 549 -0.14 10.35 22.88
N VAL A 550 0.47 9.64 23.84
CA VAL A 550 -0.02 9.59 25.22
C VAL A 550 0.02 10.99 25.84
N LEU A 551 1.11 11.74 25.62
CA LEU A 551 1.22 13.12 26.08
C LEU A 551 0.16 14.03 25.43
N ALA A 552 -0.12 13.85 24.14
CA ALA A 552 -1.18 14.60 23.45
C ALA A 552 -2.55 14.32 24.06
N GLY A 553 -2.83 13.06 24.41
CA GLY A 553 -4.04 12.66 25.12
C GLY A 553 -4.19 13.35 26.47
N ILE A 554 -3.12 13.39 27.26
CA ILE A 554 -3.10 14.05 28.58
C ILE A 554 -3.39 15.55 28.43
N ILE A 555 -2.73 16.22 27.49
CA ILE A 555 -2.95 17.65 27.24
C ILE A 555 -4.39 17.90 26.73
N ALA A 556 -4.91 17.04 25.86
CA ALA A 556 -6.30 17.13 25.40
C ALA A 556 -7.31 16.94 26.54
N ASP A 557 -7.04 16.06 27.50
CA ASP A 557 -7.85 15.93 28.73
C ASP A 557 -7.75 17.18 29.63
N LEU A 558 -6.58 17.82 29.71
CA LEU A 558 -6.43 19.11 30.40
C LEU A 558 -7.23 20.22 29.71
N LEU A 559 -7.23 20.26 28.38
CA LEU A 559 -8.09 21.18 27.61
C LEU A 559 -9.57 20.92 27.88
N LEU A 560 -9.97 19.64 27.92
CA LEU A 560 -11.34 19.25 28.24
C LEU A 560 -11.75 19.71 29.64
N TRP A 561 -10.88 19.50 30.63
CA TRP A 561 -11.11 19.92 32.02
C TRP A 561 -11.17 21.45 32.18
N ARG A 562 -10.29 22.18 31.48
CA ARG A 562 -10.15 23.63 31.59
C ARG A 562 -11.24 24.39 30.84
N LEU A 563 -11.49 24.02 29.59
CA LEU A 563 -12.46 24.67 28.71
C LEU A 563 -13.89 24.24 29.05
N LYS A 564 -14.08 22.96 29.44
CA LYS A 564 -15.39 22.32 29.66
C LYS A 564 -16.29 22.53 28.43
N PRO A 565 -15.87 22.03 27.24
CA PRO A 565 -16.60 22.24 25.99
C PRO A 565 -17.99 21.61 26.08
N ALA A 566 -19.00 22.31 25.57
CA ALA A 566 -20.39 21.86 25.56
C ALA A 566 -21.17 22.58 24.44
N PRO A 567 -22.31 22.03 23.95
CA PRO A 567 -23.15 22.72 22.98
C PRO A 567 -23.65 24.09 23.44
N THR A 568 -23.86 24.25 24.75
CA THR A 568 -24.26 25.52 25.39
C THR A 568 -23.11 26.51 25.56
N ARG A 569 -21.87 26.09 25.24
CA ARG A 569 -20.63 26.87 25.36
C ARG A 569 -19.86 26.84 24.03
N PRO A 570 -20.40 27.48 22.98
CA PRO A 570 -19.93 27.31 21.61
C PRO A 570 -18.50 27.81 21.41
N LEU A 571 -18.07 28.85 22.12
CA LEU A 571 -16.69 29.35 22.05
C LEU A 571 -15.70 28.31 22.60
N GLU A 572 -15.97 27.77 23.78
CA GLU A 572 -15.12 26.78 24.43
C GLU A 572 -15.10 25.46 23.65
N LEU A 573 -16.22 25.08 23.05
CA LEU A 573 -16.30 23.94 22.11
C LEU A 573 -15.41 24.16 20.89
N ARG A 574 -15.46 25.35 20.28
CA ARG A 574 -14.64 25.70 19.10
C ARG A 574 -13.15 25.76 19.42
N LEU A 575 -12.79 26.36 20.54
CA LEU A 575 -11.39 26.38 21.03
C LEU A 575 -10.89 24.95 21.28
N PHE A 576 -11.69 24.12 21.94
CA PHE A 576 -11.36 22.72 22.15
C PHE A 576 -11.17 21.98 20.81
N ALA A 577 -12.10 22.17 19.87
CA ALA A 577 -12.05 21.53 18.57
C ALA A 577 -10.81 21.94 17.73
N PHE A 578 -10.35 23.19 17.87
CA PHE A 578 -9.15 23.69 17.21
C PHE A 578 -7.86 23.20 17.87
N PHE A 579 -7.76 23.29 19.20
CA PHE A 579 -6.50 23.01 19.90
C PHE A 579 -6.19 21.53 20.05
N VAL A 580 -7.18 20.63 20.05
CA VAL A 580 -6.93 19.18 20.19
C VAL A 580 -6.09 18.62 19.03
N PRO A 581 -6.46 18.80 17.74
CA PRO A 581 -5.60 18.36 16.63
C PRO A 581 -4.26 19.10 16.59
N LEU A 582 -4.27 20.40 16.87
CA LEU A 582 -3.05 21.21 16.89
C LEU A 582 -2.02 20.64 17.88
N VAL A 583 -2.44 20.29 19.09
CA VAL A 583 -1.57 19.66 20.10
C VAL A 583 -1.12 18.28 19.65
N PHE A 584 -2.04 17.45 19.13
CA PHE A 584 -1.72 16.10 18.67
C PHE A 584 -0.62 16.12 17.60
N TYR A 585 -0.79 16.91 16.54
CA TYR A 585 0.18 16.96 15.47
C TYR A 585 1.46 17.71 15.84
N SER A 586 1.39 18.70 16.74
CA SER A 586 2.60 19.32 17.30
C SER A 586 3.47 18.28 18.00
N LEU A 587 2.88 17.39 18.80
CA LEU A 587 3.60 16.33 19.49
C LEU A 587 4.03 15.18 18.58
N TYR A 588 3.24 14.86 17.55
CA TYR A 588 3.66 13.95 16.48
C TYR A 588 4.93 14.46 15.80
N PHE A 589 4.93 15.70 15.32
CA PHE A 589 6.12 16.29 14.68
C PHE A 589 7.28 16.49 15.64
N LEU A 590 7.04 16.84 16.90
CA LEU A 590 8.09 16.87 17.92
C LEU A 590 8.70 15.47 18.11
N THR A 591 7.88 14.42 18.11
CA THR A 591 8.37 13.05 18.23
C THR A 591 9.21 12.66 17.02
N LEU A 592 8.76 12.98 15.80
CA LEU A 592 9.57 12.78 14.59
C LEU A 592 10.91 13.52 14.69
N LEU A 593 10.89 14.80 15.06
CA LEU A 593 12.09 15.63 15.22
C LEU A 593 13.10 15.02 16.19
N LEU A 594 12.62 14.47 17.31
CA LEU A 594 13.46 13.89 18.36
C LEU A 594 13.95 12.46 18.06
N THR A 595 13.40 11.79 17.05
CA THR A 595 13.66 10.36 16.79
C THR A 595 14.26 10.12 15.41
N VAL A 596 13.50 10.38 14.35
CA VAL A 596 13.82 10.02 12.95
C VAL A 596 14.12 11.23 12.05
N GLY A 597 13.88 12.45 12.55
CA GLY A 597 13.97 13.69 11.79
C GLY A 597 12.69 14.05 11.04
N ILE A 598 12.56 15.32 10.65
CA ILE A 598 11.49 15.82 9.78
C ILE A 598 12.13 16.15 8.43
N GLY A 599 11.63 15.53 7.37
CA GLY A 599 12.10 15.77 6.02
C GLY A 599 11.35 16.88 5.27
N TRP A 600 10.12 17.16 5.69
CA TRP A 600 9.34 18.24 5.12
C TRP A 600 9.87 19.62 5.49
N SER A 601 9.65 20.60 4.61
CA SER A 601 9.93 22.01 4.91
C SER A 601 9.08 22.53 6.07
N VAL A 602 9.59 23.55 6.77
CA VAL A 602 8.86 24.22 7.87
C VAL A 602 7.49 24.77 7.46
N HIS A 603 7.32 25.16 6.20
CA HIS A 603 6.05 25.62 5.67
C HIS A 603 5.01 24.50 5.63
N LEU A 604 5.42 23.28 5.26
CA LEU A 604 4.54 22.12 5.18
C LEU A 604 4.14 21.62 6.56
N TRP A 605 5.13 21.26 7.39
CA TRP A 605 4.80 20.68 8.69
C TRP A 605 4.22 21.72 9.67
N GLY A 606 4.67 22.98 9.62
CA GLY A 606 4.06 24.06 10.39
C GLY A 606 2.63 24.38 9.92
N GLY A 607 2.41 24.43 8.61
CA GLY A 607 1.10 24.69 8.01
C GLY A 607 0.06 23.61 8.30
N ILE A 608 0.44 22.33 8.19
CA ILE A 608 -0.50 21.22 8.39
C ILE A 608 -0.97 21.08 9.83
N ILE A 609 -0.12 21.43 10.82
CA ILE A 609 -0.52 21.48 12.24
C ILE A 609 -1.66 22.47 12.45
N VAL A 610 -1.54 23.68 11.87
CA VAL A 610 -2.59 24.71 11.96
C VAL A 610 -3.84 24.28 11.19
N LEU A 611 -3.67 23.75 9.98
CA LEU A 611 -4.78 23.32 9.13
C LEU A 611 -5.58 22.18 9.79
N SER A 612 -4.93 21.27 10.50
CA SER A 612 -5.61 20.23 11.29
C SER A 612 -6.49 20.85 12.39
N GLY A 613 -6.01 21.90 13.06
CA GLY A 613 -6.85 22.68 13.98
C GLY A 613 -8.05 23.34 13.29
N VAL A 614 -7.85 23.90 12.08
CA VAL A 614 -8.94 24.47 11.28
C VAL A 614 -10.00 23.42 10.91
N VAL A 615 -9.59 22.20 10.54
CA VAL A 615 -10.54 21.10 10.28
C VAL A 615 -11.41 20.82 11.50
N GLY A 616 -10.80 20.69 12.69
CA GLY A 616 -11.54 20.50 13.94
C GLY A 616 -12.50 21.66 14.22
N LEU A 617 -12.06 22.90 14.00
CA LEU A 617 -12.91 24.09 14.12
C LEU A 617 -14.11 24.04 13.15
N LEU A 618 -13.90 23.71 11.88
CA LEU A 618 -14.97 23.62 10.88
C LEU A 618 -15.99 22.53 11.24
N LEU A 619 -15.54 21.36 11.70
CA LEU A 619 -16.43 20.31 12.18
C LEU A 619 -17.30 20.76 13.36
N SER A 620 -16.78 21.63 14.23
CA SER A 620 -17.57 22.16 15.35
C SER A 620 -18.74 23.05 14.89
N TYR A 621 -18.64 23.72 13.74
CA TYR A 621 -19.73 24.51 13.16
C TYR A 621 -20.84 23.64 12.55
N LEU A 622 -20.49 22.48 11.98
CA LEU A 622 -21.48 21.50 11.53
C LEU A 622 -22.28 20.93 12.71
N LEU A 623 -21.64 20.83 13.87
CA LEU A 623 -22.23 20.25 15.07
C LEU A 623 -23.11 21.24 15.85
N VAL A 624 -22.63 22.48 15.98
CA VAL A 624 -23.31 23.58 16.70
C VAL A 624 -23.30 24.82 15.81
N PRO A 625 -24.37 25.04 15.02
CA PRO A 625 -24.46 26.18 14.12
C PRO A 625 -24.47 27.51 14.90
N PRO A 626 -24.14 28.64 14.24
CA PRO A 626 -24.21 29.96 14.86
C PRO A 626 -25.61 30.23 15.39
N LEU A 627 -25.70 30.85 16.58
CA LEU A 627 -26.97 31.34 17.10
C LEU A 627 -27.47 32.44 16.16
N THR A 628 -28.64 32.25 15.54
CA THR A 628 -29.35 33.33 14.85
C THR A 628 -29.79 34.36 15.89
N PRO A 629 -29.43 35.65 15.75
CA PRO A 629 -29.98 36.69 16.60
C PRO A 629 -31.51 36.66 16.48
N ILE A 630 -32.20 36.50 17.60
CA ILE A 630 -33.65 36.70 17.64
C ILE A 630 -33.87 38.19 17.42
N THR A 631 -34.37 38.58 16.26
CA THR A 631 -35.02 39.88 16.10
C THR A 631 -36.26 39.84 16.99
N GLN A 632 -36.24 40.57 18.10
CA GLN A 632 -37.48 40.88 18.82
C GLN A 632 -38.45 41.54 17.81
N PRO A 633 -39.70 41.08 17.68
CA PRO A 633 -40.68 41.86 16.97
C PRO A 633 -40.89 43.18 17.73
N ASP A 634 -40.67 44.31 17.05
CA ASP A 634 -40.94 45.65 17.58
C ASP A 634 -42.36 45.69 18.14
N SER A 635 -42.47 45.71 19.47
CA SER A 635 -43.69 46.07 20.17
C SER A 635 -43.77 47.59 20.21
N ASP A 636 -44.10 48.21 19.08
CA ASP A 636 -44.33 49.66 19.02
C ASP A 636 -45.45 50.01 18.01
N VAL A 637 -46.65 49.44 18.23
CA VAL A 637 -47.91 50.07 17.76
C VAL A 637 -49.06 49.76 18.73
N THR A 638 -49.18 50.57 19.78
CA THR A 638 -50.45 51.02 20.41
C THR A 638 -50.11 52.34 21.10
N GLY A 639 -50.66 53.53 20.87
CA GLY A 639 -51.89 53.98 20.23
C GLY A 639 -52.36 55.19 21.04
N SER A 640 -52.37 56.38 20.45
CA SER A 640 -53.21 57.52 20.83
C SER A 640 -53.43 58.42 19.62
#